data_AF-A0A4Q2K2B8-F1
#
_entry.id   AF-A0A4Q2K2B8-F1
#
_cell.length_a   1.000
_cell.length_b   1.000
_cell.length_c   1.000
_cell.angle_alpha   90.00
_cell.angle_beta   90.00
_cell.angle_gamma   90.00
#
_symmetry.space_group_name_H-M   'P 1'
#
loop_
_entity.id
_entity.type
_entity.pdbx_description
1 polymer ?
#
loop_
_entity_poly.entity_id
_entity_poly.type
_entity_poly.pdbx_seq_one_letter_code
_entity_poly.pdbx_strand_id
1 'polypeptide(L)'
;MAVDEQTELAASGSVFDLAAQSAEYEPLSYYGGAKDCGDAIDIEYISDVHLLHHVKYYGEDLRKAINGAAGTLAESHAEPKFVLHRGWIAPKSFFLGDVSSDKEVTVEFYRRYRLNVMYREYRRFRAELAKKYGYGRKSMRWRLNAERSLKSLDGHIAAKEAEFKRLKAKVDEYLSYNRVIAPKGNADRIKAYLASDYYKKREQKDGLPYSARERILDAAAAKDEVCRLEFVKADLERRLEDERFESHMAFTETERPYDSRGFRTYLIRRYDNWCNMQKGGHYRPHEHLGIVILGNHEYVGFPDVDSAVAFYKERLEPMGYTVLQNEYVEDDRCVIYGGTGFAVLNECYNAGNLVCCDAMMVDRELFVKVKQGVPGAEDDLEAAKARARAYEAEQSRLFVAGYEAAREHARETDKCFVCATHYPVEGCLGRLDRDAVYFSGHTHQNRYVRKENVILYADNQVGCHKRGGFDPERDMRFRTATAGCVRNPYADLVDGCYPTTPAEYSSFYRFIGEYVGTGKMIRKSCKKNEMYVIKSYGYYGFFLVSDKGISIANGGKTKKVALSGSIDWVCDNFDIVVAKYLAALEPLRERQEQVSRELKRLGFYGTIHGLIVDVNFDHHIMVNPADGSLAFYSSPSYGLVDQLASFPKLLESVKQGCLLYGNELVAASVEERCDAALAKYDVDVLAPSPLGMLAPVDAEGIEALERAEMIKVDLKHGAYKLSRNVAPLQRLFSGHVLRDFDPRLAEVDDESTPRRKRSMLGRAFVDEFGTEHLIVEDDLGEVITALSEDGRRMRVTVLALRRLVRGGGRWVTKTLDATLAAYADKSLPKPWGDALSRMKPKVLDASK
;
A
#
# COMPACT_ATOMS: atom_id res chain seq x y z
N MET A 1 -55.97 14.41 3.84
CA MET A 1 -55.38 15.08 5.02
C MET A 1 -55.34 14.09 6.17
N ALA A 2 -54.13 13.86 6.71
CA ALA A 2 -53.78 13.07 7.90
C ALA A 2 -53.70 11.52 7.80
N VAL A 3 -53.18 10.94 6.71
CA VAL A 3 -52.78 9.51 6.69
C VAL A 3 -51.40 9.23 6.05
N ASP A 4 -50.75 10.18 5.35
CA ASP A 4 -49.48 9.89 4.63
C ASP A 4 -48.17 10.25 5.37
N GLU A 5 -48.17 11.16 6.35
CA GLU A 5 -46.91 11.58 7.01
C GLU A 5 -46.37 10.57 8.02
N GLN A 6 -47.21 9.72 8.61
CA GLN A 6 -46.75 8.71 9.59
C GLN A 6 -46.09 7.49 8.94
N THR A 7 -46.41 7.18 7.69
CA THR A 7 -45.85 6.03 6.97
C THR A 7 -44.46 6.33 6.41
N GLU A 8 -44.20 7.57 5.97
CA GLU A 8 -42.87 8.03 5.54
C GLU A 8 -41.89 8.20 6.71
N LEU A 9 -42.34 8.68 7.87
CA LEU A 9 -41.51 8.77 9.09
C LEU A 9 -41.21 7.39 9.72
N ALA A 10 -42.11 6.41 9.58
CA ALA A 10 -41.85 5.04 10.02
C ALA A 10 -40.87 4.31 9.08
N ALA A 11 -40.94 4.58 7.77
CA ALA A 11 -40.00 4.04 6.79
C ALA A 11 -38.58 4.59 7.01
N SER A 12 -38.43 5.91 7.25
CA SER A 12 -37.11 6.49 7.58
C SER A 12 -36.53 5.91 8.87
N GLY A 13 -37.36 5.69 9.90
CA GLY A 13 -36.94 5.02 11.14
C GLY A 13 -36.40 3.59 10.95
N SER A 14 -36.97 2.82 10.02
CA SER A 14 -36.50 1.46 9.72
C SER A 14 -35.22 1.40 8.86
N VAL A 15 -35.03 2.38 7.96
CA VAL A 15 -33.87 2.45 7.06
C VAL A 15 -32.58 2.81 7.82
N PHE A 16 -32.69 3.62 8.89
CA PHE A 16 -31.53 4.01 9.71
C PHE A 16 -31.15 3.01 10.81
N ASP A 17 -32.03 2.04 11.12
CA ASP A 17 -31.77 1.00 12.14
C ASP A 17 -30.67 0.02 11.71
N LEU A 18 -30.49 -0.17 10.40
CA LEU A 18 -29.39 -0.96 9.81
C LEU A 18 -28.00 -0.33 10.04
N ALA A 19 -27.92 0.99 10.19
CA ALA A 19 -26.66 1.70 10.37
C ALA A 19 -26.19 1.73 11.83
N ALA A 20 -27.13 1.77 12.79
CA ALA A 20 -26.85 1.76 14.22
C ALA A 20 -26.14 0.46 14.67
N GLN A 21 -26.43 -0.67 14.03
CA GLN A 21 -25.78 -1.95 14.31
C GLN A 21 -24.31 -2.02 13.84
N SER A 22 -23.87 -1.14 12.93
CA SER A 22 -22.51 -1.16 12.37
C SER A 22 -21.49 -0.25 13.08
N ALA A 23 -21.98 0.63 13.97
CA ALA A 23 -21.13 1.59 14.67
C ALA A 23 -20.25 0.93 15.74
N GLU A 24 -20.65 -0.26 16.20
CA GLU A 24 -19.86 -1.16 17.02
C GLU A 24 -19.22 -2.23 16.10
N TYR A 25 -18.28 -1.81 15.26
CA TYR A 25 -17.34 -2.77 14.67
C TYR A 25 -16.46 -3.24 15.83
N GLU A 26 -16.89 -4.30 16.51
CA GLU A 26 -16.03 -4.97 17.48
C GLU A 26 -14.75 -5.36 16.75
N PRO A 27 -13.58 -4.89 17.24
CA PRO A 27 -12.35 -5.31 16.64
C PRO A 27 -12.24 -6.81 16.78
N LEU A 28 -11.97 -7.49 15.68
CA LEU A 28 -11.51 -8.88 15.73
C LEU A 28 -10.33 -8.91 16.70
N SER A 29 -10.54 -9.53 17.85
CA SER A 29 -9.47 -9.85 18.79
C SER A 29 -8.60 -10.89 18.11
N TYR A 30 -7.62 -10.42 17.34
CA TYR A 30 -6.56 -11.27 16.82
C TYR A 30 -5.77 -11.81 18.01
N TYR A 31 -5.40 -13.09 17.95
CA TYR A 31 -4.50 -13.73 18.92
C TYR A 31 -3.29 -12.82 19.20
N GLY A 32 -3.04 -12.51 20.47
CA GLY A 32 -1.81 -11.85 20.92
C GLY A 32 -1.66 -10.33 20.92
N GLY A 33 -2.72 -9.54 20.70
CA GLY A 33 -2.67 -8.08 20.92
C GLY A 33 -3.48 -7.71 22.16
N ALA A 34 -2.92 -6.94 23.11
CA ALA A 34 -3.68 -6.54 24.29
C ALA A 34 -5.01 -5.89 23.89
N LYS A 35 -6.02 -6.09 24.74
CA LYS A 35 -7.42 -5.66 24.56
C LYS A 35 -7.61 -4.14 24.36
N ASP A 36 -6.52 -3.37 24.38
CA ASP A 36 -6.51 -1.93 24.22
C ASP A 36 -6.04 -1.54 22.81
N CYS A 37 -6.73 -0.57 22.22
CA CYS A 37 -6.53 -0.05 20.86
C CYS A 37 -5.12 0.49 20.56
N GLY A 38 -4.22 0.52 21.54
CA GLY A 38 -2.86 1.07 21.48
C GLY A 38 -1.76 0.12 21.03
N ASP A 39 -2.02 -1.19 20.93
CA ASP A 39 -1.00 -2.24 20.72
C ASP A 39 -0.86 -2.72 19.26
N ALA A 40 -1.21 -1.85 18.30
CA ALA A 40 -1.08 -2.14 16.87
C ALA A 40 0.37 -2.45 16.45
N ILE A 41 0.56 -3.55 15.69
CA ILE A 41 1.82 -3.84 14.99
C ILE A 41 1.80 -3.07 13.67
N ASP A 42 2.71 -2.10 13.54
CA ASP A 42 2.92 -1.37 12.30
C ASP A 42 3.97 -2.09 11.43
N ILE A 43 3.61 -2.30 10.17
CA ILE A 43 4.44 -2.93 9.14
C ILE A 43 4.57 -1.95 7.99
N GLU A 44 5.80 -1.68 7.56
CA GLU A 44 6.06 -0.94 6.33
C GLU A 44 6.26 -1.93 5.20
N TYR A 45 5.67 -1.72 4.02
CA TYR A 45 5.83 -2.67 2.92
C TYR A 45 5.88 -1.96 1.57
N ILE A 46 6.57 -2.59 0.62
CA ILE A 46 6.62 -2.25 -0.80
C ILE A 46 6.69 -3.55 -1.60
N SER A 47 6.09 -3.55 -2.79
CA SER A 47 5.98 -4.74 -3.65
C SER A 47 6.22 -4.38 -5.12
N ASP A 48 6.66 -5.36 -5.91
CA ASP A 48 6.69 -5.31 -7.37
C ASP A 48 7.38 -4.06 -7.92
N VAL A 49 8.60 -3.78 -7.47
CA VAL A 49 9.31 -2.53 -7.80
C VAL A 49 9.69 -2.46 -9.28
N HIS A 50 9.99 -3.58 -9.94
CA HIS A 50 10.35 -3.72 -11.35
C HIS A 50 11.29 -2.62 -11.87
N LEU A 51 12.40 -2.41 -11.17
CA LEU A 51 13.27 -1.23 -11.30
C LEU A 51 13.72 -0.96 -12.75
N LEU A 52 13.96 -2.02 -13.54
CA LEU A 52 14.31 -1.93 -14.95
C LEU A 52 13.27 -1.16 -15.79
N HIS A 53 11.98 -1.30 -15.49
CA HIS A 53 10.90 -0.57 -16.16
C HIS A 53 10.85 0.91 -15.78
N HIS A 54 11.50 1.30 -14.68
CA HIS A 54 11.53 2.67 -14.19
C HIS A 54 12.73 3.47 -14.69
N VAL A 55 13.73 2.83 -15.31
CA VAL A 55 14.97 3.48 -15.82
C VAL A 55 14.68 4.71 -16.69
N LYS A 56 13.65 4.63 -17.54
CA LYS A 56 13.17 5.75 -18.38
C LYS A 56 12.80 7.03 -17.60
N TYR A 57 12.34 6.89 -16.35
CA TYR A 57 11.99 8.04 -15.50
C TYR A 57 13.21 8.68 -14.83
N TYR A 58 14.38 8.07 -14.97
CA TYR A 58 15.65 8.56 -14.45
C TYR A 58 16.63 8.95 -15.57
N GLY A 59 16.08 9.34 -16.74
CA GLY A 59 16.87 9.78 -17.89
C GLY A 59 17.62 8.63 -18.57
N GLU A 60 17.02 7.45 -18.62
CA GLU A 60 17.59 6.23 -19.22
C GLU A 60 18.90 5.76 -18.56
N ASP A 61 19.11 6.11 -17.28
CA ASP A 61 20.32 5.78 -16.52
C ASP A 61 19.99 4.84 -15.36
N LEU A 62 20.41 3.58 -15.49
CA LEU A 62 20.19 2.54 -14.50
C LEU A 62 20.81 2.89 -13.13
N ARG A 63 21.99 3.53 -13.10
CA ARG A 63 22.62 3.91 -11.82
C ARG A 63 21.83 5.01 -11.13
N LYS A 64 21.31 5.98 -11.89
CA LYS A 64 20.40 7.00 -11.33
C LYS A 64 19.10 6.38 -10.85
N ALA A 65 18.55 5.41 -11.58
CA ALA A 65 17.34 4.70 -11.17
C ALA A 65 17.53 3.95 -9.84
N ILE A 66 18.61 3.18 -9.71
CA ILE A 66 18.94 2.47 -8.47
C ILE A 66 19.14 3.44 -7.31
N ASN A 67 20.00 4.45 -7.48
CA ASN A 67 20.29 5.42 -6.41
C ASN A 67 19.06 6.25 -6.03
N GLY A 68 18.28 6.69 -7.02
CA GLY A 68 17.07 7.47 -6.82
C GLY A 68 16.00 6.67 -6.10
N ALA A 69 15.70 5.46 -6.57
CA ALA A 69 14.69 4.61 -5.96
C ALA A 69 15.05 4.22 -4.51
N ALA A 70 16.29 3.76 -4.30
CA ALA A 70 16.79 3.42 -2.97
C ALA A 70 16.85 4.65 -2.04
N GLY A 71 17.13 5.83 -2.58
CA GLY A 71 17.13 7.10 -1.85
C GLY A 71 15.74 7.50 -1.37
N THR A 72 14.77 7.61 -2.29
CA THR A 72 13.39 7.97 -1.95
C THR A 72 12.75 6.98 -0.98
N LEU A 73 13.00 5.68 -1.19
CA LEU A 73 12.46 4.65 -0.31
C LEU A 73 13.05 4.76 1.10
N ALA A 74 14.36 4.96 1.22
CA ALA A 74 15.03 5.18 2.51
C ALA A 74 14.57 6.48 3.20
N GLU A 75 14.21 7.53 2.44
CA GLU A 75 13.61 8.74 3.01
C GLU A 75 12.22 8.47 3.60
N SER A 76 11.44 7.58 2.99
CA SER A 76 10.10 7.21 3.47
C SER A 76 10.09 6.21 4.63
N HIS A 77 11.20 5.50 4.84
CA HIS A 77 11.34 4.52 5.91
C HIS A 77 11.19 5.19 7.27
N ALA A 78 10.19 4.79 8.04
CA ALA A 78 10.01 5.25 9.41
C ALA A 78 11.24 4.92 10.26
N GLU A 79 11.49 5.76 11.24
CA GLU A 79 12.68 5.64 12.07
C GLU A 79 12.52 4.46 13.03
N PRO A 80 13.53 3.58 13.16
CA PRO A 80 13.55 2.64 14.26
C PRO A 80 13.60 3.42 15.58
N LYS A 81 12.54 3.36 16.40
CA LYS A 81 12.67 3.77 17.81
C LYS A 81 13.37 2.63 18.52
N PHE A 82 14.69 2.71 18.66
CA PHE A 82 15.44 1.81 19.54
C PHE A 82 15.04 2.12 20.99
N VAL A 83 13.98 1.48 21.49
CA VAL A 83 13.60 1.58 22.89
C VAL A 83 14.47 0.61 23.68
N LEU A 84 15.27 1.16 24.59
CA LEU A 84 16.30 0.46 25.35
C LEU A 84 15.78 -0.66 26.27
N HIS A 85 14.47 -0.81 26.48
CA HIS A 85 13.89 -1.87 27.28
C HIS A 85 12.53 -2.30 26.71
N ARG A 86 12.43 -3.59 26.33
CA ARG A 86 11.27 -4.33 25.79
C ARG A 86 11.07 -4.25 24.27
N GLY A 87 11.58 -5.26 23.56
CA GLY A 87 11.09 -5.69 22.25
C GLY A 87 11.23 -4.68 21.10
N TRP A 88 11.02 -5.19 19.89
CA TRP A 88 10.99 -4.42 18.66
C TRP A 88 9.89 -3.34 18.68
N ILE A 89 10.26 -2.05 18.63
CA ILE A 89 9.34 -0.93 18.36
C ILE A 89 9.87 -0.09 17.17
N ALA A 90 10.26 -0.77 16.10
CA ALA A 90 10.46 -0.21 14.77
C ALA A 90 9.49 -0.93 13.81
N PRO A 91 8.84 -0.25 12.86
CA PRO A 91 7.96 -0.94 11.92
C PRO A 91 8.79 -1.88 11.05
N LYS A 92 8.31 -3.11 10.89
CA LYS A 92 8.98 -4.15 10.10
C LYS A 92 8.87 -3.80 8.62
N SER A 93 9.99 -3.61 7.92
CA SER A 93 9.98 -3.29 6.49
C SER A 93 9.95 -4.56 5.64
N PHE A 94 8.89 -4.77 4.87
CA PHE A 94 8.71 -5.89 3.95
C PHE A 94 8.99 -5.44 2.51
N PHE A 95 9.80 -6.23 1.81
CA PHE A 95 10.01 -6.13 0.38
C PHE A 95 9.41 -7.39 -0.27
N LEU A 96 8.32 -7.23 -1.01
CA LEU A 96 7.50 -8.33 -1.53
C LEU A 96 7.85 -8.68 -2.99
N GLY A 97 9.14 -8.86 -3.25
CA GLY A 97 9.64 -9.37 -4.53
C GLY A 97 9.51 -8.44 -5.73
N ASP A 98 9.96 -8.97 -6.86
CA ASP A 98 9.99 -8.35 -8.18
C ASP A 98 10.67 -6.98 -8.18
N VAL A 99 11.88 -6.92 -7.62
CA VAL A 99 12.75 -5.76 -7.73
C VAL A 99 13.35 -5.67 -9.13
N SER A 100 13.88 -6.77 -9.66
CA SER A 100 14.53 -6.81 -10.98
C SER A 100 14.74 -8.25 -11.46
N SER A 101 14.63 -8.49 -12.77
CA SER A 101 15.04 -9.76 -13.38
C SER A 101 16.56 -9.96 -13.42
N ASP A 102 17.33 -8.92 -13.11
CA ASP A 102 18.79 -8.96 -12.99
C ASP A 102 19.19 -9.01 -11.52
N LYS A 103 19.80 -10.13 -11.12
CA LYS A 103 20.20 -10.40 -9.73
C LYS A 103 21.21 -9.40 -9.17
N GLU A 104 22.12 -8.87 -9.99
CA GLU A 104 23.11 -7.89 -9.53
C GLU A 104 22.48 -6.51 -9.35
N VAL A 105 21.48 -6.17 -10.17
CA VAL A 105 20.65 -4.96 -9.96
C VAL A 105 19.87 -5.05 -8.65
N THR A 106 19.25 -6.19 -8.35
CA THR A 106 18.54 -6.42 -7.08
C THR A 106 19.48 -6.26 -5.88
N VAL A 107 20.66 -6.89 -5.91
CA VAL A 107 21.65 -6.79 -4.84
C VAL A 107 22.16 -5.35 -4.67
N GLU A 108 22.44 -4.63 -5.77
CA GLU A 108 22.88 -3.24 -5.70
C GLU A 108 21.79 -2.30 -5.16
N PHE A 109 20.52 -2.53 -5.50
CA PHE A 109 19.39 -1.79 -4.92
C PHE A 109 19.35 -1.89 -3.40
N TYR A 110 19.36 -3.11 -2.85
CA TYR A 110 19.38 -3.32 -1.40
C TYR A 110 20.62 -2.73 -0.74
N ARG A 111 21.79 -2.91 -1.35
CA ARG A 111 23.04 -2.30 -0.87
C ARG A 111 22.92 -0.77 -0.76
N ARG A 112 22.34 -0.11 -1.77
CA ARG A 112 22.16 1.35 -1.78
C ARG A 112 21.13 1.81 -0.77
N TYR A 113 20.01 1.09 -0.62
CA TYR A 113 19.00 1.40 0.37
C TYR A 113 19.60 1.39 1.78
N ARG A 114 20.32 0.31 2.13
CA ARG A 114 20.99 0.20 3.43
C ARG A 114 21.94 1.37 3.69
N LEU A 115 22.77 1.72 2.70
CA LEU A 115 23.70 2.84 2.84
C LEU A 115 22.99 4.17 3.11
N ASN A 116 21.84 4.41 2.47
CA ASN A 116 21.04 5.62 2.70
C ASN A 116 20.43 5.64 4.11
N VAL A 117 19.90 4.51 4.59
CA VAL A 117 19.37 4.40 5.97
C VAL A 117 20.48 4.67 7.00
N MET A 118 21.63 4.00 6.86
CA MET A 118 22.78 4.16 7.76
C MET A 118 23.34 5.59 7.74
N TYR A 119 23.40 6.23 6.57
CA TYR A 119 23.88 7.61 6.46
C TYR A 119 22.95 8.61 7.17
N ARG A 120 21.63 8.39 7.09
CA ARG A 120 20.64 9.21 7.81
C ARG A 120 20.83 9.12 9.33
N GLU A 121 21.02 7.92 9.86
CA GLU A 121 21.31 7.71 11.28
C GLU A 121 22.62 8.37 11.72
N TYR A 122 23.68 8.20 10.92
CA TYR A 122 24.97 8.84 11.18
C TYR A 122 24.87 10.38 11.26
N ARG A 123 24.11 11.01 10.35
CA ARG A 123 23.90 12.47 10.39
C ARG A 123 23.22 12.94 11.66
N ARG A 124 22.26 12.17 12.18
CA ARG A 124 21.59 12.49 13.47
C ARG A 124 22.53 12.33 14.64
N PHE A 125 23.27 11.22 14.68
CA PHE A 125 24.31 11.00 15.67
C PHE A 125 25.29 12.18 15.71
N ARG A 126 25.73 12.67 14.54
CA ARG A 126 26.58 13.88 14.48
C ARG A 126 25.89 15.11 15.06
N ALA A 127 24.61 15.33 14.76
CA ALA A 127 23.85 16.44 15.31
C ALA A 127 23.69 16.35 16.85
N GLU A 128 23.47 15.15 17.39
CA GLU A 128 23.39 14.91 18.82
C GLU A 128 24.74 15.11 19.52
N LEU A 129 25.84 14.60 18.95
CA LEU A 129 27.19 14.86 19.46
C LEU A 129 27.52 16.36 19.42
N ALA A 130 27.17 17.06 18.34
CA ALA A 130 27.37 18.49 18.24
C ALA A 130 26.57 19.25 19.32
N LYS A 131 25.33 18.81 19.61
CA LYS A 131 24.49 19.37 20.69
C LYS A 131 25.04 19.07 22.08
N LYS A 132 25.55 17.85 22.32
CA LYS A 132 26.07 17.39 23.61
C LYS A 132 27.45 17.98 23.95
N TYR A 133 28.31 18.16 22.95
CA TYR A 133 29.71 18.55 23.15
C TYR A 133 30.09 19.92 22.55
N GLY A 134 29.18 20.60 21.85
CA GLY A 134 29.36 21.99 21.40
C GLY A 134 30.42 22.18 20.30
N TYR A 135 30.50 21.27 19.33
CA TYR A 135 31.43 21.35 18.21
C TYR A 135 31.02 22.45 17.22
N GLY A 136 31.93 23.39 16.93
CA GLY A 136 31.72 24.44 15.92
C GLY A 136 32.61 25.69 16.04
N ARG A 137 33.03 26.09 17.25
CA ARG A 137 34.05 27.17 17.47
C ARG A 137 35.11 26.84 18.52
N LYS A 138 34.84 25.87 19.41
CA LYS A 138 35.80 25.38 20.42
C LYS A 138 36.87 24.45 19.84
N SER A 139 36.69 23.88 18.64
CA SER A 139 37.57 22.83 18.09
C SER A 139 38.96 23.36 17.70
N MET A 140 39.09 24.53 17.08
CA MET A 140 40.42 25.03 16.68
C MET A 140 41.30 25.41 17.87
N ARG A 141 40.71 26.05 18.90
CA ARG A 141 41.42 26.34 20.16
C ARG A 141 41.76 25.06 20.91
N TRP A 142 40.86 24.08 20.93
CA TRP A 142 41.12 22.76 21.50
C TRP A 142 42.24 22.04 20.76
N ARG A 143 42.23 22.03 19.41
CA ARG A 143 43.24 21.42 18.55
C ARG A 143 44.62 22.03 18.79
N LEU A 144 44.72 23.36 18.79
CA LEU A 144 45.97 24.07 19.10
C LEU A 144 46.46 23.75 20.52
N ASN A 145 45.56 23.64 21.50
CA ASN A 145 45.91 23.25 22.86
C ASN A 145 46.34 21.79 22.96
N ALA A 146 45.69 20.88 22.22
CA ALA A 146 46.00 19.46 22.17
C ALA A 146 47.36 19.22 21.50
N GLU A 147 47.65 19.88 20.39
CA GLU A 147 48.96 19.83 19.71
C GLU A 147 50.08 20.36 20.61
N ARG A 148 49.83 21.46 21.36
CA ARG A 148 50.78 21.94 22.39
C ARG A 148 50.95 20.94 23.53
N SER A 149 49.86 20.31 23.97
CA SER A 149 49.88 19.32 25.05
C SER A 149 50.62 18.05 24.66
N LEU A 150 50.48 17.59 23.41
CA LEU A 150 51.29 16.48 22.86
C LEU A 150 52.79 16.80 22.91
N LYS A 151 53.17 17.99 22.42
CA LYS A 151 54.57 18.44 22.47
C LYS A 151 55.11 18.53 23.90
N SER A 152 54.28 18.93 24.85
CA SER A 152 54.63 18.95 26.28
C SER A 152 54.75 17.54 26.87
N LEU A 153 53.86 16.62 26.49
CA LEU A 153 53.88 15.22 26.91
C LEU A 153 55.14 14.51 26.39
N ASP A 154 55.54 14.76 25.14
CA ASP A 154 56.80 14.22 24.59
C ASP A 154 58.01 14.63 25.45
N GLY A 155 58.06 15.90 25.86
CA GLY A 155 59.10 16.39 26.76
C GLY A 155 59.06 15.72 28.14
N HIS A 156 57.88 15.52 28.72
CA HIS A 156 57.72 14.85 30.02
C HIS A 156 58.06 13.36 29.96
N ILE A 157 57.63 12.66 28.90
CA ILE A 157 57.97 11.26 28.67
C ILE A 157 59.49 11.12 28.55
N ALA A 158 60.14 11.94 27.70
CA ALA A 158 61.60 11.89 27.55
C ALA A 158 62.35 12.17 28.86
N ALA A 159 61.89 13.14 29.67
CA ALA A 159 62.47 13.43 30.97
C ALA A 159 62.31 12.27 31.97
N LYS A 160 61.10 11.68 32.05
CA LYS A 160 60.80 10.53 32.92
C LYS A 160 61.50 9.26 32.47
N GLU A 161 61.68 9.06 31.17
CA GLU A 161 62.49 7.97 30.63
C GLU A 161 63.97 8.13 30.99
N ALA A 162 64.51 9.35 30.94
CA ALA A 162 65.88 9.63 31.35
C ALA A 162 66.07 9.41 32.86
N GLU A 163 65.10 9.83 33.67
CA GLU A 163 65.06 9.56 35.11
C GLU A 163 65.02 8.05 35.40
N PHE A 164 64.12 7.33 34.72
CA PHE A 164 64.03 5.87 34.82
C PHE A 164 65.37 5.21 34.43
N LYS A 165 65.99 5.61 33.32
CA LYS A 165 67.30 5.07 32.89
C LYS A 165 68.38 5.29 33.94
N ARG A 166 68.41 6.47 34.57
CA ARG A 166 69.37 6.80 35.64
C ARG A 166 69.12 5.96 36.90
N LEU A 167 67.87 5.84 37.33
CA LEU A 167 67.49 5.05 38.51
C LEU A 167 67.74 3.56 38.27
N LYS A 168 67.36 3.07 37.09
CA LYS A 168 67.64 1.71 36.64
C LYS A 168 69.13 1.39 36.66
N ALA A 169 70.00 2.28 36.17
CA ALA A 169 71.45 2.06 36.20
C ALA A 169 71.97 1.87 37.65
N LYS A 170 71.47 2.67 38.60
CA LYS A 170 71.79 2.52 40.02
C LYS A 170 71.25 1.24 40.65
N VAL A 171 70.16 0.70 40.13
CA VAL A 171 69.64 -0.62 40.55
C VAL A 171 70.50 -1.73 39.95
N ASP A 172 70.88 -1.61 38.68
CA ASP A 172 71.70 -2.58 37.95
C ASP A 172 73.12 -2.73 38.53
N GLU A 173 73.62 -1.74 39.29
CA GLU A 173 74.84 -1.87 40.11
C GLU A 173 74.78 -3.01 41.13
N TYR A 174 73.57 -3.37 41.58
CA TYR A 174 73.37 -4.41 42.59
C TYR A 174 72.64 -5.65 42.05
N LEU A 175 71.63 -5.46 41.19
CA LEU A 175 70.90 -6.54 40.55
C LEU A 175 70.23 -6.07 39.26
N SER A 176 70.11 -6.97 38.28
CA SER A 176 69.51 -6.62 36.99
C SER A 176 68.03 -6.25 37.12
N TYR A 177 67.69 -4.99 36.89
CA TYR A 177 66.32 -4.48 36.92
C TYR A 177 65.43 -5.25 35.92
N ASN A 178 65.91 -5.43 34.68
CA ASN A 178 65.13 -6.08 33.61
C ASN A 178 64.87 -7.56 33.88
N ARG A 179 65.82 -8.28 34.48
CA ARG A 179 65.67 -9.72 34.73
C ARG A 179 64.96 -10.04 36.04
N VAL A 180 65.11 -9.19 37.05
CA VAL A 180 64.69 -9.50 38.43
C VAL A 180 63.48 -8.68 38.87
N ILE A 181 63.43 -7.40 38.52
CA ILE A 181 62.41 -6.45 39.00
C ILE A 181 61.28 -6.29 37.99
N ALA A 182 61.59 -5.96 36.73
CA ALA A 182 60.59 -5.72 35.68
C ALA A 182 59.56 -6.86 35.52
N PRO A 183 59.91 -8.16 35.64
CA PRO A 183 58.92 -9.25 35.53
C PRO A 183 57.87 -9.26 36.64
N LYS A 184 58.05 -8.49 37.72
CA LYS A 184 57.07 -8.41 38.82
C LYS A 184 55.88 -7.51 38.48
N GLY A 185 55.98 -6.71 37.41
CA GLY A 185 54.90 -5.85 36.93
C GLY A 185 55.04 -4.41 37.42
N ASN A 186 53.92 -3.79 37.78
CA ASN A 186 53.86 -2.40 38.22
C ASN A 186 54.47 -2.19 39.62
N ALA A 187 54.62 -0.93 40.03
CA ALA A 187 55.24 -0.51 41.27
C ALA A 187 54.61 -1.17 42.51
N ASP A 188 53.28 -1.35 42.54
CA ASP A 188 52.58 -2.00 43.66
C ASP A 188 52.97 -3.49 43.80
N ARG A 189 53.04 -4.21 42.67
CA ARG A 189 53.50 -5.60 42.68
C ARG A 189 54.98 -5.72 43.02
N ILE A 190 55.80 -4.77 42.56
CA ILE A 190 57.22 -4.69 42.93
C ILE A 190 57.35 -4.42 44.43
N LYS A 191 56.54 -3.53 45.00
CA LYS A 191 56.52 -3.26 46.45
C LYS A 191 56.15 -4.51 47.26
N ALA A 192 55.13 -5.25 46.83
CA ALA A 192 54.77 -6.52 47.45
C ALA A 192 55.91 -7.56 47.36
N TYR A 193 56.59 -7.63 46.20
CA TYR A 193 57.76 -8.49 46.02
C TYR A 193 58.91 -8.11 46.96
N LEU A 194 59.22 -6.83 47.13
CA LEU A 194 60.28 -6.36 48.05
C LEU A 194 59.98 -6.67 49.53
N ALA A 195 58.70 -6.75 49.90
CA ALA A 195 58.26 -7.13 51.24
C ALA A 195 58.30 -8.65 51.51
N SER A 196 58.42 -9.47 50.45
CA SER A 196 58.39 -10.93 50.55
C SER A 196 59.64 -11.51 51.20
N ASP A 197 59.49 -12.67 51.86
CA ASP A 197 60.61 -13.39 52.46
C ASP A 197 61.63 -13.88 51.43
N TYR A 198 61.20 -14.05 50.17
CA TYR A 198 62.08 -14.36 49.06
C TYR A 198 63.07 -13.22 48.79
N TYR A 199 62.60 -11.97 48.76
CA TYR A 199 63.49 -10.82 48.56
C TYR A 199 64.35 -10.56 49.80
N LYS A 200 63.82 -10.73 51.02
CA LYS A 200 64.61 -10.61 52.27
C LYS A 200 65.79 -11.58 52.33
N LYS A 201 65.58 -12.85 51.94
CA LYS A 201 66.66 -13.85 51.85
C LYS A 201 67.70 -13.48 50.80
N ARG A 202 67.27 -12.92 49.66
CA ARG A 202 68.16 -12.42 48.60
C ARG A 202 68.98 -11.22 49.07
N GLU A 203 68.36 -10.28 49.77
CA GLU A 203 69.01 -9.10 50.33
C GLU A 203 70.14 -9.48 51.30
N GLN A 204 69.90 -10.48 52.16
CA GLN A 204 70.91 -11.02 53.08
C GLN A 204 72.00 -11.84 52.39
N LYS A 205 71.66 -12.66 51.38
CA LYS A 205 72.60 -13.54 50.67
C LYS A 205 73.53 -12.76 49.71
N ASP A 206 72.99 -11.77 49.01
CA ASP A 206 73.69 -11.05 47.95
C ASP A 206 74.32 -9.72 48.46
N GLY A 207 74.22 -9.41 49.76
CA GLY A 207 74.86 -8.25 50.39
C GLY A 207 74.33 -6.89 49.89
N LEU A 208 73.03 -6.79 49.61
CA LEU A 208 72.40 -5.59 49.05
C LEU A 208 72.32 -4.46 50.11
N PRO A 209 72.67 -3.20 49.76
CA PRO A 209 72.56 -2.10 50.70
C PRO A 209 71.10 -1.75 50.98
N TYR A 210 70.82 -1.23 52.19
CA TYR A 210 69.46 -0.84 52.62
C TYR A 210 68.78 0.15 51.64
N SER A 211 69.57 0.99 50.95
CA SER A 211 69.10 1.94 49.93
C SER A 211 68.68 1.30 48.61
N ALA A 212 68.93 0.01 48.38
CA ALA A 212 68.56 -0.69 47.15
C ALA A 212 67.03 -0.82 46.99
N ARG A 213 66.29 -1.06 48.09
CA ARG A 213 64.82 -1.14 48.06
C ARG A 213 64.18 0.15 47.59
N GLU A 214 64.64 1.27 48.15
CA GLU A 214 64.17 2.61 47.82
C GLU A 214 64.45 2.92 46.34
N ARG A 215 65.68 2.66 45.86
CA ARG A 215 66.05 2.86 44.44
C ARG A 215 65.23 2.00 43.48
N ILE A 216 64.86 0.78 43.86
CA ILE A 216 64.00 -0.09 43.05
C ILE A 216 62.58 0.47 42.96
N LEU A 217 62.03 0.96 44.08
CA LEU A 217 60.70 1.58 44.10
C LEU A 217 60.68 2.87 43.29
N ASP A 218 61.71 3.70 43.39
CA ASP A 218 61.83 4.93 42.60
C ASP A 218 61.91 4.61 41.09
N ALA A 219 62.72 3.63 40.71
CA ALA A 219 62.82 3.19 39.31
C ALA A 219 61.48 2.61 38.80
N ALA A 220 60.76 1.84 39.62
CA ALA A 220 59.45 1.31 39.29
C ALA A 220 58.40 2.41 39.13
N ALA A 221 58.35 3.37 40.05
CA ALA A 221 57.44 4.51 39.98
C ALA A 221 57.72 5.38 38.75
N ALA A 222 58.99 5.64 38.43
CA ALA A 222 59.37 6.36 37.21
C ALA A 222 58.94 5.62 35.94
N LYS A 223 59.03 4.27 35.92
CA LYS A 223 58.61 3.47 34.76
C LYS A 223 57.10 3.44 34.58
N ASP A 224 56.34 3.28 35.66
CA ASP A 224 54.88 3.33 35.62
C ASP A 224 54.39 4.70 35.14
N GLU A 225 55.05 5.77 35.56
CA GLU A 225 54.74 7.13 35.13
C GLU A 225 55.02 7.35 33.63
N VAL A 226 56.10 6.79 33.08
CA VAL A 226 56.34 6.78 31.62
C VAL A 226 55.17 6.09 30.91
N CYS A 227 54.78 4.89 31.33
CA CYS A 227 53.69 4.16 30.71
C CYS A 227 52.33 4.89 30.82
N ARG A 228 52.09 5.57 31.94
CA ARG A 228 50.89 6.42 32.13
C ARG A 228 50.88 7.60 31.15
N LEU A 229 52.02 8.29 30.98
CA LEU A 229 52.14 9.42 30.07
C LEU A 229 52.04 8.99 28.59
N GLU A 230 52.63 7.85 28.22
CA GLU A 230 52.48 7.26 26.87
C GLU A 230 51.02 6.93 26.56
N PHE A 231 50.27 6.39 27.51
CA PHE A 231 48.84 6.14 27.36
C PHE A 231 48.05 7.44 27.15
N VAL A 232 48.32 8.47 27.96
CA VAL A 232 47.68 9.79 27.83
C VAL A 232 48.00 10.42 26.46
N LYS A 233 49.24 10.27 25.98
CA LYS A 233 49.66 10.72 24.65
C LYS A 233 48.87 10.01 23.55
N ALA A 234 48.79 8.68 23.58
CA ALA A 234 48.08 7.89 22.58
C ALA A 234 46.58 8.22 22.51
N ASP A 235 45.92 8.44 23.65
CA ASP A 235 44.51 8.87 23.66
C ASP A 235 44.35 10.27 23.02
N LEU A 236 45.28 11.18 23.30
CA LEU A 236 45.24 12.53 22.76
C LEU A 236 45.53 12.58 21.25
N GLU A 237 46.48 11.77 20.75
CA GLU A 237 46.77 11.60 19.31
C GLU A 237 45.57 11.06 18.56
N ARG A 238 44.93 9.99 19.08
CA ARG A 238 43.71 9.41 18.51
C ARG A 238 42.59 10.44 18.36
N ARG A 239 42.37 11.26 19.40
CA ARG A 239 41.35 12.32 19.40
C ARG A 239 41.68 13.45 18.42
N LEU A 240 42.96 13.70 18.14
CA LEU A 240 43.42 14.69 17.17
C LEU A 240 43.27 14.21 15.72
N GLU A 241 43.54 12.93 15.45
CA GLU A 241 43.28 12.30 14.15
C GLU A 241 41.79 12.30 13.80
N ASP A 242 40.94 11.99 14.79
CA ASP A 242 39.49 12.07 14.68
C ASP A 242 39.05 13.49 14.25
N GLU A 243 39.57 14.55 14.88
CA GLU A 243 39.23 15.94 14.56
C GLU A 243 39.74 16.39 13.18
N ARG A 244 40.92 15.91 12.77
CA ARG A 244 41.53 16.20 11.46
C ARG A 244 40.72 15.62 10.31
N PHE A 245 40.29 14.37 10.44
CA PHE A 245 39.47 13.68 9.45
C PHE A 245 38.05 14.27 9.37
N GLU A 246 37.45 14.61 10.53
CA GLU A 246 36.13 15.25 10.60
C GLU A 246 36.11 16.66 10.00
N SER A 247 37.19 17.43 10.15
CA SER A 247 37.33 18.76 9.53
C SER A 247 37.52 18.68 8.01
N HIS A 248 38.23 17.65 7.52
CA HIS A 248 38.38 17.39 6.09
C HIS A 248 37.03 17.01 5.45
N MET A 249 36.17 16.30 6.18
CA MET A 249 34.82 15.95 5.73
C MET A 249 33.80 17.09 5.76
N ALA A 250 33.96 18.08 6.65
CA ALA A 250 33.12 19.29 6.65
C ALA A 250 33.41 20.19 5.43
N PHE A 251 34.62 20.12 4.88
CA PHE A 251 35.02 20.90 3.70
C PHE A 251 34.54 20.29 2.38
N THR A 252 34.18 18.99 2.36
CA THR A 252 33.72 18.27 1.17
C THR A 252 32.20 18.12 1.09
N GLU A 253 31.42 18.78 1.97
CA GLU A 253 29.95 18.80 1.93
C GLU A 253 29.36 19.30 0.59
N THR A 254 30.17 19.96 -0.26
CA THR A 254 29.78 20.37 -1.62
C THR A 254 29.82 19.23 -2.65
N GLU A 255 30.48 18.10 -2.35
CA GLU A 255 30.53 16.92 -3.23
C GLU A 255 30.08 15.67 -2.46
N ARG A 256 28.93 15.10 -2.83
CA ARG A 256 28.34 13.94 -2.13
C ARG A 256 29.32 12.75 -2.11
N PRO A 257 29.81 12.29 -0.96
CA PRO A 257 30.94 11.34 -0.85
C PRO A 257 30.50 9.87 -0.98
N TYR A 258 29.58 9.56 -1.89
CA TYR A 258 28.98 8.20 -1.99
C TYR A 258 29.94 7.12 -2.51
N ASP A 259 31.12 7.49 -3.02
CA ASP A 259 31.93 6.58 -3.85
C ASP A 259 33.30 6.20 -3.29
N SER A 260 33.73 6.73 -2.13
CA SER A 260 35.00 6.27 -1.56
C SER A 260 34.79 4.98 -0.75
N ARG A 261 35.48 3.91 -1.17
CA ARG A 261 35.54 2.62 -0.45
C ARG A 261 35.95 2.80 1.02
N GLY A 262 36.73 3.84 1.31
CA GLY A 262 37.13 4.26 2.66
C GLY A 262 35.99 4.80 3.52
N PHE A 263 35.06 5.61 2.98
CA PHE A 263 33.93 6.18 3.72
C PHE A 263 32.95 5.10 4.21
N ARG A 264 32.66 4.11 3.36
CA ARG A 264 31.76 2.99 3.70
C ARG A 264 32.34 2.11 4.82
N THR A 265 33.62 1.77 4.71
CA THR A 265 34.32 0.92 5.70
C THR A 265 34.46 1.63 7.05
N TYR A 266 34.70 2.94 7.03
CA TYR A 266 34.83 3.76 8.22
C TYR A 266 33.51 3.92 9.00
N LEU A 267 32.39 4.20 8.30
CA LEU A 267 31.07 4.32 8.93
C LEU A 267 30.65 3.04 9.65
N ILE A 268 30.81 1.89 8.97
CA ILE A 268 30.50 0.57 9.54
C ILE A 268 31.34 0.34 10.79
N ARG A 269 32.68 0.46 10.69
CA ARG A 269 33.59 0.21 11.81
C ARG A 269 33.38 1.13 13.02
N ARG A 270 33.02 2.40 12.81
CA ARG A 270 32.82 3.37 13.91
C ARG A 270 31.46 3.18 14.59
N TYR A 271 30.41 2.90 13.82
CA TYR A 271 29.09 2.57 14.36
C TYR A 271 29.14 1.27 15.17
N ASP A 272 29.79 0.24 14.63
CA ASP A 272 29.98 -1.05 15.31
C ASP A 272 30.80 -0.89 16.59
N ASN A 273 31.88 -0.09 16.57
CA ASN A 273 32.67 0.17 17.77
C ASN A 273 31.91 0.97 18.84
N TRP A 274 31.06 1.92 18.45
CA TRP A 274 30.24 2.67 19.40
C TRP A 274 29.15 1.81 20.03
N CYS A 275 28.47 0.97 19.25
CA CYS A 275 27.53 -0.03 19.78
C CYS A 275 28.24 -0.98 20.76
N ASN A 276 29.49 -1.34 20.47
CA ASN A 276 30.31 -2.18 21.34
C ASN A 276 30.85 -1.47 22.60
N MET A 277 30.94 -0.13 22.63
CA MET A 277 31.39 0.63 23.81
C MET A 277 30.28 0.84 24.85
N GLN A 278 29.01 0.63 24.51
CA GLN A 278 27.85 0.67 25.43
C GLN A 278 27.66 -0.66 26.21
N LYS A 279 28.66 -1.55 26.22
CA LYS A 279 28.66 -2.89 26.88
C LYS A 279 28.65 -2.85 28.41
N GLY A 280 27.67 -2.16 28.98
CA GLY A 280 27.12 -2.40 30.31
C GLY A 280 25.71 -2.98 30.29
N GLY A 281 25.09 -3.16 29.12
CA GLY A 281 23.77 -3.77 28.97
C GLY A 281 23.59 -4.39 27.59
N HIS A 282 22.79 -5.44 27.52
CA HIS A 282 22.54 -6.31 26.37
C HIS A 282 22.08 -5.57 25.10
N TYR A 283 23.01 -5.06 24.30
CA TYR A 283 22.74 -4.50 22.97
C TYR A 283 23.27 -5.48 21.90
N ARG A 284 22.36 -6.10 21.14
CA ARG A 284 22.69 -6.94 19.98
C ARG A 284 22.63 -6.06 18.72
N PRO A 285 23.75 -5.80 18.02
CA PRO A 285 23.71 -5.16 16.72
C PRO A 285 23.11 -6.16 15.70
N HIS A 286 22.18 -5.70 14.86
CA HIS A 286 21.68 -6.37 13.63
C HIS A 286 20.44 -7.29 13.70
N GLU A 287 19.50 -7.07 14.61
CA GLU A 287 18.19 -7.71 14.43
C GLU A 287 17.40 -6.90 13.36
N HIS A 288 17.56 -7.34 12.10
CA HIS A 288 16.77 -7.10 10.87
C HIS A 288 16.47 -5.66 10.38
N LEU A 289 17.19 -5.20 9.33
CA LEU A 289 16.88 -4.00 8.53
C LEU A 289 15.55 -4.13 7.75
N GLY A 290 15.18 -5.34 7.36
CA GLY A 290 13.93 -5.61 6.65
C GLY A 290 13.81 -7.08 6.24
N ILE A 291 12.59 -7.52 5.99
CA ILE A 291 12.25 -8.85 5.49
C ILE A 291 12.10 -8.79 3.98
N VAL A 292 12.72 -9.72 3.28
CA VAL A 292 12.71 -9.83 1.82
C VAL A 292 12.03 -11.13 1.42
N ILE A 293 10.95 -11.01 0.65
CA ILE A 293 10.31 -12.11 -0.06
C ILE A 293 10.76 -12.02 -1.52
N LEU A 294 11.21 -13.13 -2.10
CA LEU A 294 11.62 -13.15 -3.51
C LEU A 294 10.39 -13.27 -4.42
N GLY A 295 10.39 -12.52 -5.52
CA GLY A 295 9.39 -12.62 -6.58
C GLY A 295 9.88 -13.50 -7.73
N ASN A 296 8.98 -13.77 -8.69
CA ASN A 296 9.32 -14.65 -9.82
C ASN A 296 10.46 -14.08 -10.69
N HIS A 297 10.66 -12.76 -10.70
CA HIS A 297 11.77 -12.13 -11.39
C HIS A 297 13.14 -12.37 -10.73
N GLU A 298 13.22 -12.51 -9.41
CA GLU A 298 14.48 -12.80 -8.72
C GLU A 298 15.01 -14.22 -9.03
N TYR A 299 14.14 -15.14 -9.46
CA TYR A 299 14.53 -16.50 -9.83
C TYR A 299 15.11 -16.61 -11.25
N VAL A 300 15.02 -15.56 -12.08
CA VAL A 300 15.49 -15.59 -13.47
C VAL A 300 17.00 -15.81 -13.55
N GLY A 301 17.41 -16.79 -14.36
CA GLY A 301 18.82 -17.14 -14.56
C GLY A 301 19.41 -18.01 -13.45
N PHE A 302 18.56 -18.69 -12.68
CA PHE A 302 18.92 -19.75 -11.75
C PHE A 302 18.28 -21.08 -12.20
N PRO A 303 18.94 -22.22 -11.93
CA PRO A 303 18.42 -23.53 -12.32
C PRO A 303 17.13 -23.88 -11.56
N ASP A 304 17.05 -23.53 -10.28
CA ASP A 304 15.96 -23.87 -9.38
C ASP A 304 15.78 -22.79 -8.29
N VAL A 305 14.73 -22.96 -7.48
CA VAL A 305 14.35 -22.04 -6.40
C VAL A 305 15.44 -21.99 -5.32
N ASP A 306 15.96 -23.15 -4.93
CA ASP A 306 16.94 -23.27 -3.84
C ASP A 306 18.25 -22.54 -4.16
N SER A 307 18.72 -22.64 -5.40
CA SER A 307 19.92 -21.96 -5.88
C SER A 307 19.78 -20.44 -5.83
N ALA A 308 18.61 -19.91 -6.20
CA ALA A 308 18.34 -18.48 -6.09
C ALA A 308 18.26 -18.02 -4.64
N VAL A 309 17.53 -18.77 -3.79
CA VAL A 309 17.40 -18.46 -2.35
C VAL A 309 18.76 -18.45 -1.67
N ALA A 310 19.60 -19.44 -1.93
CA ALA A 310 20.96 -19.52 -1.39
C ALA A 310 21.80 -18.29 -1.79
N PHE A 311 21.74 -17.88 -3.05
CA PHE A 311 22.43 -16.68 -3.54
C PHE A 311 21.96 -15.41 -2.84
N TYR A 312 20.64 -15.19 -2.72
CA TYR A 312 20.13 -13.97 -2.08
C TYR A 312 20.36 -13.96 -0.57
N LYS A 313 20.27 -15.10 0.11
CA LYS A 313 20.65 -15.20 1.54
C LYS A 313 22.11 -14.81 1.74
N GLU A 314 23.03 -15.41 0.96
CA GLU A 314 24.47 -15.10 1.02
C GLU A 314 24.77 -13.61 0.79
N ARG A 315 24.04 -12.96 -0.13
CA ARG A 315 24.29 -11.56 -0.50
C ARG A 315 23.58 -10.55 0.40
N LEU A 316 22.37 -10.83 0.87
CA LEU A 316 21.50 -9.85 1.54
C LEU A 316 21.54 -9.98 3.08
N GLU A 317 21.68 -11.18 3.63
CA GLU A 317 21.69 -11.36 5.09
C GLU A 317 22.87 -10.66 5.78
N PRO A 318 24.11 -10.67 5.24
CA PRO A 318 25.21 -9.87 5.79
C PRO A 318 24.96 -8.35 5.76
N MET A 319 24.00 -7.90 4.95
CA MET A 319 23.56 -6.50 4.90
C MET A 319 22.46 -6.21 5.94
N GLY A 320 22.02 -7.20 6.71
CA GLY A 320 21.02 -7.08 7.76
C GLY A 320 19.59 -7.33 7.27
N TYR A 321 19.38 -7.81 6.04
CA TYR A 321 18.06 -8.26 5.60
C TYR A 321 17.80 -9.70 6.06
N THR A 322 16.54 -10.10 6.10
CA THR A 322 16.16 -11.50 6.27
C THR A 322 15.38 -11.95 5.07
N VAL A 323 15.92 -12.90 4.33
CA VAL A 323 15.25 -13.47 3.16
C VAL A 323 14.44 -14.66 3.64
N LEU A 324 13.12 -14.65 3.43
CA LEU A 324 12.25 -15.77 3.79
C LEU A 324 11.79 -16.52 2.55
N GLN A 325 11.99 -17.83 2.55
CA GLN A 325 11.37 -18.75 1.60
C GLN A 325 10.85 -19.98 2.32
N ASN A 326 9.53 -20.03 2.51
CA ASN A 326 8.81 -21.09 3.22
C ASN A 326 9.23 -21.24 4.69
N GLU A 327 9.59 -20.13 5.33
CA GLU A 327 10.06 -20.09 6.72
C GLU A 327 9.47 -18.87 7.45
N TYR A 328 9.57 -18.85 8.78
CA TYR A 328 9.07 -17.73 9.59
C TYR A 328 10.14 -17.11 10.51
N VAL A 329 9.93 -15.84 10.84
CA VAL A 329 10.57 -15.17 11.97
C VAL A 329 9.55 -14.83 13.02
N GLU A 330 9.99 -14.78 14.27
CA GLU A 330 9.12 -14.57 15.42
C GLU A 330 9.72 -13.50 16.33
N ASP A 331 8.87 -12.61 16.84
CA ASP A 331 9.20 -11.74 17.96
C ASP A 331 8.16 -11.89 19.09
N ASP A 332 8.20 -10.99 20.07
CA ASP A 332 7.29 -11.02 21.23
C ASP A 332 5.80 -10.91 20.85
N ARG A 333 5.45 -10.35 19.69
CA ARG A 333 4.07 -9.98 19.32
C ARG A 333 3.55 -10.70 18.07
N CYS A 334 4.41 -11.11 17.15
CA CYS A 334 3.98 -11.77 15.93
C CYS A 334 4.92 -12.86 15.40
N VAL A 335 4.30 -13.78 14.68
CA VAL A 335 4.94 -14.77 13.80
C VAL A 335 4.74 -14.29 12.37
N ILE A 336 5.83 -14.12 11.63
CA ILE A 336 5.82 -13.67 10.22
C ILE A 336 6.33 -14.80 9.36
N TYR A 337 5.42 -15.44 8.64
CA TYR A 337 5.72 -16.44 7.63
C TYR A 337 5.90 -15.79 6.27
N GLY A 338 6.96 -16.17 5.55
CA GLY A 338 7.30 -15.58 4.26
C GLY A 338 7.73 -16.59 3.22
N GLY A 339 7.37 -16.32 1.96
CA GLY A 339 7.87 -17.05 0.81
C GLY A 339 7.19 -16.59 -0.48
N THR A 340 7.72 -16.97 -1.64
CA THR A 340 7.15 -16.57 -2.93
C THR A 340 5.68 -16.96 -3.04
N GLY A 341 5.32 -18.16 -2.53
CA GLY A 341 3.99 -18.75 -2.63
C GLY A 341 3.58 -18.87 -4.09
N PHE A 342 3.96 -19.95 -4.78
CA PHE A 342 3.65 -20.05 -6.21
C PHE A 342 2.15 -20.26 -6.46
N ALA A 343 1.61 -19.65 -7.51
CA ALA A 343 0.18 -19.63 -7.78
C ALA A 343 -0.30 -20.87 -8.54
N VAL A 344 -0.13 -22.05 -7.93
CA VAL A 344 -0.54 -23.34 -8.54
C VAL A 344 -2.03 -23.38 -8.91
N LEU A 345 -2.88 -22.65 -8.19
CA LEU A 345 -4.33 -22.58 -8.43
C LEU A 345 -4.72 -21.49 -9.43
N ASN A 346 -3.76 -20.73 -9.97
CA ASN A 346 -4.01 -19.67 -10.94
C ASN A 346 -3.76 -20.19 -12.37
N GLU A 347 -4.79 -20.11 -13.21
CA GLU A 347 -4.73 -20.60 -14.60
C GLU A 347 -4.05 -19.59 -15.55
N CYS A 348 -4.10 -18.30 -15.23
CA CYS A 348 -3.58 -17.24 -16.10
C CYS A 348 -2.11 -16.92 -15.82
N TYR A 349 -1.72 -16.93 -14.54
CA TYR A 349 -0.44 -16.41 -14.04
C TYR A 349 0.31 -17.52 -13.29
N ASN A 350 0.89 -18.46 -14.04
CA ASN A 350 1.63 -19.63 -13.52
C ASN A 350 2.92 -19.92 -14.32
N ALA A 351 3.68 -20.95 -13.90
CA ALA A 351 4.94 -21.36 -14.51
C ALA A 351 4.85 -21.65 -16.03
N GLY A 352 3.68 -21.99 -16.56
CA GLY A 352 3.51 -22.21 -18.01
C GLY A 352 3.54 -20.92 -18.85
N ASN A 353 3.28 -19.77 -18.22
CA ASN A 353 3.04 -18.50 -18.91
C ASN A 353 3.90 -17.32 -18.37
N LEU A 354 4.60 -17.52 -17.26
CA LEU A 354 5.38 -16.47 -16.58
C LEU A 354 6.88 -16.74 -16.60
N VAL A 355 7.66 -15.70 -16.29
CA VAL A 355 9.12 -15.81 -16.12
C VAL A 355 9.46 -16.30 -14.72
N CYS A 356 10.46 -17.18 -14.58
CA CYS A 356 10.95 -17.71 -13.30
C CYS A 356 12.36 -18.35 -13.47
N CYS A 357 12.75 -19.26 -12.55
CA CYS A 357 13.91 -20.15 -12.68
C CYS A 357 13.73 -21.16 -13.81
N ASP A 358 14.83 -21.77 -14.27
CA ASP A 358 14.85 -22.67 -15.42
C ASP A 358 13.91 -23.88 -15.21
N ALA A 359 13.81 -24.42 -13.99
CA ALA A 359 12.89 -25.51 -13.64
C ALA A 359 11.39 -25.13 -13.78
N MET A 360 11.05 -23.84 -13.76
CA MET A 360 9.69 -23.32 -13.94
C MET A 360 9.50 -22.63 -15.29
N MET A 361 10.44 -22.76 -16.21
CA MET A 361 10.40 -22.12 -17.51
C MET A 361 10.27 -23.13 -18.63
N VAL A 362 9.49 -22.76 -19.63
CA VAL A 362 9.39 -23.50 -20.89
C VAL A 362 10.25 -22.81 -21.94
N ASP A 363 11.05 -23.59 -22.66
CA ASP A 363 11.90 -23.07 -23.73
C ASP A 363 11.06 -22.31 -24.77
N ARG A 364 11.44 -21.05 -25.01
CA ARG A 364 10.76 -20.19 -25.99
C ARG A 364 10.85 -20.72 -27.41
N GLU A 365 11.88 -21.51 -27.73
CA GLU A 365 12.00 -22.14 -29.05
C GLU A 365 10.86 -23.13 -29.33
N LEU A 366 10.33 -23.81 -28.30
CA LEU A 366 9.19 -24.72 -28.47
C LEU A 366 7.94 -23.98 -28.94
N PHE A 367 7.65 -22.79 -28.37
CA PHE A 367 6.54 -21.95 -28.83
C PHE A 367 6.69 -21.51 -30.28
N VAL A 368 7.92 -21.22 -30.72
CA VAL A 368 8.21 -20.87 -32.12
C VAL A 368 7.99 -22.07 -33.03
N LYS A 369 8.45 -23.27 -32.64
CA LYS A 369 8.27 -24.51 -33.40
C LYS A 369 6.80 -24.90 -33.55
N VAL A 370 5.99 -24.77 -32.49
CA VAL A 370 4.53 -24.97 -32.56
C VAL A 370 3.90 -23.99 -33.55
N LYS A 371 4.25 -22.69 -33.46
CA LYS A 371 3.73 -21.68 -34.39
C LYS A 371 4.13 -21.93 -35.84
N GLN A 372 5.25 -22.61 -36.07
CA GLN A 372 5.74 -23.02 -37.39
C GLN A 372 5.15 -24.36 -37.88
N GLY A 373 4.33 -25.05 -37.07
CA GLY A 373 3.71 -26.32 -37.42
C GLY A 373 4.72 -27.49 -37.48
N VAL A 374 5.80 -27.43 -36.70
CA VAL A 374 6.78 -28.53 -36.64
C VAL A 374 6.13 -29.77 -36.04
N PRO A 375 6.15 -30.94 -36.72
CA PRO A 375 5.56 -32.17 -36.19
C PRO A 375 6.16 -32.57 -34.82
N GLY A 376 5.32 -32.94 -33.86
CA GLY A 376 5.72 -33.32 -32.49
C GLY A 376 6.05 -32.14 -31.56
N ALA A 377 6.11 -30.91 -32.06
CA ALA A 377 6.42 -29.74 -31.22
C ALA A 377 5.30 -29.38 -30.23
N GLU A 378 4.05 -29.72 -30.55
CA GLU A 378 2.90 -29.56 -29.64
C GLU A 378 3.04 -30.49 -28.43
N ASP A 379 3.30 -31.77 -28.66
CA ASP A 379 3.53 -32.77 -27.62
C ASP A 379 4.75 -32.39 -26.74
N ASP A 380 5.84 -31.93 -27.35
CA ASP A 380 7.04 -31.48 -26.63
C ASP A 380 6.75 -30.25 -25.75
N LEU A 381 5.97 -29.30 -26.26
CA LEU A 381 5.56 -28.10 -25.53
C LEU A 381 4.65 -28.47 -24.35
N GLU A 382 3.71 -29.38 -24.56
CA GLU A 382 2.80 -29.88 -23.52
C GLU A 382 3.59 -30.60 -22.41
N ALA A 383 4.50 -31.49 -22.78
CA ALA A 383 5.36 -32.18 -21.83
C ALA A 383 6.26 -31.21 -21.04
N ALA A 384 6.78 -30.16 -21.69
CA ALA A 384 7.58 -29.13 -21.02
C ALA A 384 6.74 -28.31 -20.03
N LYS A 385 5.53 -27.89 -20.43
CA LYS A 385 4.59 -27.20 -19.53
C LYS A 385 4.21 -28.08 -18.34
N ALA A 386 3.95 -29.36 -18.56
CA ALA A 386 3.62 -30.31 -17.50
C ALA A 386 4.76 -30.45 -16.48
N ARG A 387 6.02 -30.52 -16.92
CA ARG A 387 7.19 -30.54 -16.02
C ARG A 387 7.32 -29.26 -15.19
N ALA A 388 7.23 -28.09 -15.83
CA ALA A 388 7.30 -26.81 -15.13
C ALA A 388 6.18 -26.68 -14.07
N ARG A 389 4.96 -27.09 -14.42
CA ARG A 389 3.80 -27.09 -13.52
C ARG A 389 3.94 -28.12 -12.38
N ALA A 390 4.54 -29.28 -12.62
CA ALA A 390 4.80 -30.26 -11.58
C ALA A 390 5.76 -29.72 -10.52
N TYR A 391 6.83 -29.04 -10.95
CA TYR A 391 7.78 -28.39 -10.04
C TYR A 391 7.15 -27.20 -9.29
N GLU A 392 6.31 -26.40 -9.95
CA GLU A 392 5.51 -25.36 -9.29
C GLU A 392 4.58 -25.93 -8.21
N ALA A 393 3.94 -27.07 -8.48
CA ALA A 393 3.07 -27.75 -7.51
C ALA A 393 3.86 -28.28 -6.30
N GLU A 394 5.07 -28.78 -6.51
CA GLU A 394 5.97 -29.18 -5.42
C GLU A 394 6.32 -27.98 -4.53
N GLN A 395 6.78 -26.88 -5.12
CA GLN A 395 7.13 -25.66 -4.38
C GLN A 395 5.93 -25.04 -3.66
N SER A 396 4.74 -25.13 -4.27
CA SER A 396 3.49 -24.67 -3.64
C SER A 396 3.11 -25.54 -2.43
N ARG A 397 3.33 -26.85 -2.49
CA ARG A 397 3.10 -27.75 -1.34
C ARG A 397 4.00 -27.41 -0.15
N LEU A 398 5.26 -27.08 -0.40
CA LEU A 398 6.20 -26.66 0.65
C LEU A 398 5.72 -25.37 1.34
N PHE A 399 5.25 -24.41 0.55
CA PHE A 399 4.66 -23.17 1.06
C PHE A 399 3.42 -23.45 1.92
N VAL A 400 2.47 -24.25 1.42
CA VAL A 400 1.25 -24.58 2.17
C VAL A 400 1.58 -25.29 3.48
N ALA A 401 2.50 -26.24 3.48
CA ALA A 401 2.89 -26.98 4.69
C ALA A 401 3.54 -26.06 5.73
N GLY A 402 4.46 -25.19 5.31
CA GLY A 402 5.10 -24.23 6.21
C GLY A 402 4.12 -23.17 6.74
N TYR A 403 3.16 -22.74 5.90
CA TYR A 403 2.10 -21.82 6.29
C TYR A 403 1.26 -22.38 7.45
N GLU A 404 0.76 -23.61 7.31
CA GLU A 404 -0.07 -24.23 8.33
C GLU A 404 0.71 -24.43 9.64
N ALA A 405 1.95 -24.89 9.56
CA ALA A 405 2.80 -25.07 10.73
C ALA A 405 3.09 -23.75 11.47
N ALA A 406 3.43 -22.68 10.74
CA ALA A 406 3.70 -21.38 11.33
C ALA A 406 2.44 -20.72 11.91
N ARG A 407 1.29 -20.92 11.27
CA ARG A 407 -0.01 -20.44 11.76
C ARG A 407 -0.43 -21.18 13.03
N GLU A 408 -0.25 -22.50 13.09
CA GLU A 408 -0.52 -23.30 14.29
C GLU A 408 0.38 -22.84 15.45
N HIS A 409 1.69 -22.67 15.21
CA HIS A 409 2.61 -22.14 16.20
C HIS A 409 2.21 -20.75 16.71
N ALA A 410 1.78 -19.84 15.81
CA ALA A 410 1.28 -18.52 16.20
C ALA A 410 0.04 -18.61 17.11
N ARG A 411 -0.86 -19.57 16.87
CA ARG A 411 -2.02 -19.82 17.73
C ARG A 411 -1.61 -20.37 19.09
N GLU A 412 -0.72 -21.35 19.12
CA GLU A 412 -0.23 -21.96 20.37
C GLU A 412 0.51 -20.96 21.26
N THR A 413 1.17 -19.98 20.65
CA THR A 413 1.92 -18.93 21.35
C THR A 413 1.13 -17.66 21.61
N ASP A 414 -0.16 -17.62 21.24
CA ASP A 414 -1.04 -16.44 21.30
C ASP A 414 -0.36 -15.20 20.69
N LYS A 415 0.07 -15.31 19.43
CA LYS A 415 0.74 -14.25 18.67
C LYS A 415 -0.02 -13.92 17.39
N CYS A 416 0.13 -12.67 16.95
CA CYS A 416 -0.41 -12.25 15.67
C CYS A 416 0.29 -13.00 14.53
N PHE A 417 -0.49 -13.61 13.62
CA PHE A 417 0.06 -14.29 12.47
C PHE A 417 0.02 -13.42 11.21
N VAL A 418 1.20 -13.22 10.61
CA VAL A 418 1.38 -12.44 9.38
C VAL A 418 1.92 -13.36 8.30
N CYS A 419 1.29 -13.33 7.13
CA CYS A 419 1.73 -14.08 5.96
C CYS A 419 2.10 -13.11 4.83
N ALA A 420 3.37 -13.14 4.41
CA ALA A 420 3.90 -12.31 3.33
C ALA A 420 4.26 -13.16 2.12
N THR A 421 3.53 -12.96 1.02
CA THR A 421 3.71 -13.70 -0.23
C THR A 421 4.04 -12.77 -1.38
N HIS A 422 4.68 -13.29 -2.43
CA HIS A 422 4.80 -12.53 -3.66
C HIS A 422 3.53 -12.68 -4.50
N TYR A 423 3.06 -13.89 -4.78
CA TYR A 423 1.79 -14.07 -5.50
C TYR A 423 0.59 -13.80 -4.58
N PRO A 424 -0.61 -13.53 -5.14
CA PRO A 424 -1.86 -13.54 -4.39
C PRO A 424 -2.02 -14.85 -3.62
N VAL A 425 -2.25 -14.74 -2.32
CA VAL A 425 -2.31 -15.90 -1.43
C VAL A 425 -3.46 -16.84 -1.81
N GLU A 426 -4.55 -16.33 -2.39
CA GLU A 426 -5.65 -17.14 -2.90
C GLU A 426 -5.20 -18.06 -4.05
N GLY A 427 -4.25 -17.63 -4.87
CA GLY A 427 -3.65 -18.46 -5.93
C GLY A 427 -2.76 -19.58 -5.40
N CYS A 428 -2.38 -19.51 -4.12
CA CYS A 428 -1.50 -20.48 -3.45
C CYS A 428 -2.31 -21.43 -2.55
N LEU A 429 -3.12 -20.86 -1.65
CA LEU A 429 -3.87 -21.58 -0.63
C LEU A 429 -5.31 -21.93 -1.05
N GLY A 430 -5.87 -21.21 -2.02
CA GLY A 430 -7.28 -21.31 -2.41
C GLY A 430 -8.26 -20.73 -1.38
N ARG A 431 -7.76 -20.17 -0.27
CA ARG A 431 -8.55 -19.62 0.83
C ARG A 431 -7.84 -18.45 1.52
N LEU A 432 -8.64 -17.71 2.30
CA LEU A 432 -8.17 -16.67 3.23
C LEU A 432 -8.67 -17.04 4.63
N ASP A 433 -7.78 -17.00 5.59
CA ASP A 433 -8.02 -17.39 6.97
C ASP A 433 -8.22 -16.15 7.85
N ARG A 434 -9.20 -16.24 8.77
CA ARG A 434 -9.68 -15.10 9.56
C ARG A 434 -8.66 -14.55 10.55
N ASP A 435 -7.75 -15.41 10.99
CA ASP A 435 -6.71 -15.19 11.99
C ASP A 435 -5.35 -14.81 11.40
N ALA A 436 -5.30 -14.50 10.10
CA ALA A 436 -4.08 -14.12 9.39
C ALA A 436 -4.17 -12.69 8.82
N VAL A 437 -3.04 -11.98 8.86
CA VAL A 437 -2.84 -10.73 8.11
C VAL A 437 -1.98 -11.00 6.89
N TYR A 438 -2.52 -10.76 5.71
CA TYR A 438 -1.86 -11.08 4.45
C TYR A 438 -1.21 -9.87 3.80
N PHE A 439 -0.04 -10.10 3.19
CA PHE A 439 0.64 -9.19 2.29
C PHE A 439 0.91 -9.92 0.98
N SER A 440 0.56 -9.32 -0.17
CA SER A 440 0.80 -9.93 -1.48
C SER A 440 1.13 -8.92 -2.57
N GLY A 441 1.78 -9.40 -3.63
CA GLY A 441 2.18 -8.64 -4.83
C GLY A 441 1.71 -9.26 -6.15
N HIS A 442 2.59 -9.21 -7.16
CA HIS A 442 2.57 -9.87 -8.47
C HIS A 442 1.53 -9.42 -9.50
N THR A 443 0.41 -8.84 -9.07
CA THR A 443 -0.69 -8.49 -10.00
C THR A 443 -0.52 -7.14 -10.69
N HIS A 444 0.40 -6.30 -10.18
CA HIS A 444 0.54 -4.88 -10.53
C HIS A 444 -0.76 -4.08 -10.30
N GLN A 445 -1.67 -4.62 -9.49
CA GLN A 445 -2.97 -4.04 -9.22
C GLN A 445 -3.11 -3.81 -7.74
N ASN A 446 -3.05 -2.54 -7.35
CA ASN A 446 -3.19 -2.17 -5.95
C ASN A 446 -4.58 -2.49 -5.43
N ARG A 447 -4.63 -3.34 -4.40
CA ARG A 447 -5.85 -3.79 -3.72
C ARG A 447 -5.62 -3.79 -2.20
N TYR A 448 -6.62 -3.36 -1.47
CA TYR A 448 -6.68 -3.51 -0.01
C TYR A 448 -8.05 -4.06 0.35
N VAL A 449 -8.06 -5.03 1.25
CA VAL A 449 -9.30 -5.65 1.75
C VAL A 449 -9.21 -5.70 3.26
N ARG A 450 -10.25 -5.19 3.92
CA ARG A 450 -10.50 -5.43 5.34
C ARG A 450 -11.98 -5.73 5.52
N LYS A 451 -12.27 -6.92 6.02
CA LYS A 451 -13.62 -7.39 6.39
C LYS A 451 -13.53 -8.09 7.75
N GLU A 452 -14.66 -8.50 8.31
CA GLU A 452 -14.74 -9.30 9.54
C GLU A 452 -13.85 -10.55 9.53
N ASN A 453 -13.46 -11.04 8.36
CA ASN A 453 -12.85 -12.36 8.20
C ASN A 453 -11.54 -12.34 7.42
N VAL A 454 -11.02 -11.16 7.05
CA VAL A 454 -9.80 -11.05 6.25
C VAL A 454 -9.18 -9.66 6.32
N ILE A 455 -7.84 -9.62 6.40
CA ILE A 455 -7.02 -8.42 6.15
C ILE A 455 -6.00 -8.76 5.08
N LEU A 456 -6.01 -8.02 3.96
CA LEU A 456 -5.08 -8.17 2.85
C LEU A 456 -4.51 -6.81 2.42
N TYR A 457 -3.18 -6.71 2.49
CA TYR A 457 -2.39 -5.58 2.03
C TYR A 457 -1.69 -5.93 0.70
N ALA A 458 -2.24 -5.43 -0.41
CA ALA A 458 -1.67 -5.58 -1.75
C ALA A 458 -1.70 -4.26 -2.52
N ASP A 459 -1.68 -3.12 -1.83
CA ASP A 459 -1.88 -1.79 -2.39
C ASP A 459 -0.63 -0.89 -2.37
N ASN A 460 0.55 -1.50 -2.39
CA ASN A 460 1.82 -0.83 -2.64
C ASN A 460 2.69 -1.57 -3.67
N GLN A 461 2.05 -2.09 -4.73
CA GLN A 461 2.70 -2.64 -5.91
C GLN A 461 3.06 -1.49 -6.87
N VAL A 462 4.36 -1.25 -7.05
CA VAL A 462 4.86 -0.11 -7.84
C VAL A 462 4.91 -0.43 -9.34
N GLY A 463 4.87 -1.71 -9.68
CA GLY A 463 5.19 -2.25 -10.99
C GLY A 463 4.35 -1.71 -12.14
N CYS A 464 5.05 -1.41 -13.25
CA CYS A 464 4.51 -1.14 -14.60
C CYS A 464 3.34 -0.13 -14.71
N HIS A 465 3.66 1.16 -14.71
CA HIS A 465 2.72 2.22 -15.11
C HIS A 465 2.54 2.28 -16.63
N LYS A 466 1.76 1.36 -17.22
CA LYS A 466 1.47 1.30 -18.67
C LYS A 466 0.91 2.59 -19.27
N ARG A 467 0.49 3.58 -18.46
CA ARG A 467 -0.09 4.87 -18.88
C ARG A 467 0.67 6.13 -18.42
N GLY A 468 1.96 6.03 -18.09
CA GLY A 468 2.81 7.21 -17.83
C GLY A 468 2.57 7.91 -16.48
N GLY A 469 2.15 7.17 -15.46
CA GLY A 469 1.74 7.72 -14.16
C GLY A 469 2.77 7.73 -13.03
N PHE A 470 3.96 7.15 -13.25
CA PHE A 470 4.99 7.02 -12.22
C PHE A 470 5.57 8.38 -11.80
N ASP A 471 5.60 8.62 -10.51
CA ASP A 471 6.27 9.73 -9.87
C ASP A 471 7.31 9.16 -8.88
N PRO A 472 8.60 9.16 -9.23
CA PRO A 472 9.68 8.63 -8.40
C PRO A 472 9.63 9.06 -6.94
N GLU A 473 9.22 10.30 -6.66
CA GLU A 473 9.22 10.87 -5.30
C GLU A 473 8.00 10.43 -4.47
N ARG A 474 6.94 9.94 -5.11
CA ARG A 474 5.66 9.65 -4.45
C ARG A 474 5.30 8.18 -4.46
N ASP A 475 5.64 7.48 -5.53
CA ASP A 475 5.26 6.09 -5.75
C ASP A 475 6.35 5.12 -5.24
N MET A 476 7.61 5.55 -5.17
CA MET A 476 8.71 4.77 -4.59
C MET A 476 8.85 5.01 -3.08
N ARG A 477 7.84 4.64 -2.32
CA ARG A 477 7.78 4.85 -0.87
C ARG A 477 7.16 3.67 -0.14
N PHE A 478 7.55 3.46 1.11
CA PHE A 478 6.88 2.51 1.98
C PHE A 478 5.45 2.94 2.26
N ARG A 479 4.58 1.95 2.40
CA ARG A 479 3.24 2.11 2.92
C ARG A 479 3.14 1.42 4.27
N THR A 480 2.43 2.03 5.20
CA THR A 480 2.19 1.45 6.52
C THR A 480 0.90 0.64 6.51
N ALA A 481 1.01 -0.60 6.97
CA ALA A 481 -0.05 -1.52 7.33
C ALA A 481 -0.10 -1.66 8.86
N THR A 482 -1.26 -2.01 9.38
CA THR A 482 -1.48 -2.16 10.82
C THR A 482 -2.25 -3.44 11.07
N ALA A 483 -1.65 -4.37 11.83
CA ALA A 483 -2.29 -5.63 12.19
C ALA A 483 -3.39 -5.49 13.26
N GLY A 484 -3.59 -4.28 13.81
CA GLY A 484 -4.54 -3.99 14.89
C GLY A 484 -5.84 -3.29 14.46
N CYS A 485 -6.52 -2.67 15.43
CA CYS A 485 -7.76 -1.94 15.25
C CYS A 485 -7.56 -0.70 14.36
N VAL A 486 -8.40 -0.52 13.35
CA VAL A 486 -8.49 0.74 12.59
C VAL A 486 -9.74 1.45 13.07
N ARG A 487 -9.58 2.68 13.57
CA ARG A 487 -10.72 3.48 14.05
C ARG A 487 -11.29 4.31 12.92
N ASN A 488 -12.61 4.45 12.88
CA ASN A 488 -13.27 5.47 12.07
C ASN A 488 -12.83 6.86 12.57
N PRO A 489 -12.17 7.70 11.74
CA PRO A 489 -11.70 9.02 12.17
C PRO A 489 -12.85 9.98 12.53
N TYR A 490 -14.08 9.64 12.16
CA TYR A 490 -15.29 10.44 12.40
C TYR A 490 -16.25 9.75 13.38
N ALA A 491 -15.80 8.74 14.13
CA ALA A 491 -16.64 8.00 15.09
C ALA A 491 -17.28 8.95 16.11
N ASP A 492 -16.45 9.81 16.71
CA ASP A 492 -16.82 10.66 17.85
C ASP A 492 -17.56 11.94 17.44
N LEU A 493 -17.70 12.21 16.14
CA LEU A 493 -18.48 13.35 15.66
C LEU A 493 -19.96 13.07 15.86
N VAL A 494 -20.72 14.07 16.32
CA VAL A 494 -22.19 14.01 16.21
C VAL A 494 -22.60 14.23 14.76
N ASP A 495 -23.85 13.96 14.41
CA ASP A 495 -24.36 14.22 13.07
C ASP A 495 -24.22 15.71 12.71
N GLY A 496 -23.85 15.98 11.44
CA GLY A 496 -23.58 17.33 10.95
C GLY A 496 -22.52 17.37 9.85
N CYS A 497 -22.11 18.59 9.48
CA CYS A 497 -21.11 18.87 8.45
C CYS A 497 -19.82 19.46 9.06
N TYR A 498 -18.67 18.86 8.73
CA TYR A 498 -17.38 19.20 9.31
C TYR A 498 -16.29 19.38 8.24
N PRO A 499 -15.37 20.33 8.40
CA PRO A 499 -14.17 20.37 7.57
C PRO A 499 -13.34 19.10 7.79
N THR A 500 -12.68 18.61 6.75
CA THR A 500 -11.82 17.43 6.83
C THR A 500 -10.61 17.53 5.91
N THR A 501 -9.67 16.61 6.07
CA THR A 501 -8.43 16.54 5.31
C THR A 501 -8.37 15.31 4.39
N PRO A 502 -7.55 15.35 3.33
CA PRO A 502 -7.23 14.15 2.54
C PRO A 502 -6.66 12.98 3.35
N ALA A 503 -6.01 13.26 4.47
CA ALA A 503 -5.43 12.25 5.35
C ALA A 503 -6.52 11.52 6.16
N GLU A 504 -7.46 12.25 6.74
CA GLU A 504 -8.63 11.69 7.42
C GLU A 504 -9.54 10.94 6.44
N TYR A 505 -9.80 11.49 5.26
CA TYR A 505 -10.51 10.79 4.18
C TYR A 505 -9.85 9.45 3.84
N SER A 506 -8.52 9.43 3.69
CA SER A 506 -7.80 8.19 3.39
C SER A 506 -7.87 7.20 4.56
N SER A 507 -7.90 7.70 5.80
CA SER A 507 -8.03 6.89 7.01
C SER A 507 -9.43 6.28 7.14
N PHE A 508 -10.49 7.03 6.79
CA PHE A 508 -11.85 6.51 6.72
C PHE A 508 -11.99 5.39 5.69
N TYR A 509 -11.41 5.55 4.51
CA TYR A 509 -11.44 4.50 3.50
C TYR A 509 -10.65 3.25 3.90
N ARG A 510 -9.55 3.42 4.66
CA ARG A 510 -8.87 2.30 5.31
C ARG A 510 -9.73 1.60 6.36
N PHE A 511 -10.51 2.36 7.12
CA PHE A 511 -11.46 1.84 8.11
C PHE A 511 -12.53 0.97 7.44
N ILE A 512 -13.21 1.47 6.40
CA ILE A 512 -14.22 0.68 5.67
C ILE A 512 -13.63 -0.39 4.72
N GLY A 513 -12.31 -0.61 4.77
CA GLY A 513 -11.66 -1.69 4.03
C GLY A 513 -11.52 -1.49 2.53
N GLU A 514 -11.47 -0.24 2.04
CA GLU A 514 -11.42 0.07 0.62
C GLU A 514 -10.18 0.86 0.19
N TYR A 515 -9.61 0.47 -0.97
CA TYR A 515 -8.52 1.20 -1.61
C TYR A 515 -9.03 2.34 -2.51
N VAL A 516 -8.58 3.57 -2.27
CA VAL A 516 -8.94 4.78 -3.05
C VAL A 516 -7.79 5.34 -3.88
N GLY A 517 -6.81 4.50 -4.20
CA GLY A 517 -5.57 4.96 -4.82
C GLY A 517 -4.60 5.58 -3.82
N THR A 518 -3.54 6.19 -4.34
CA THR A 518 -2.54 6.90 -3.53
C THR A 518 -3.06 8.19 -2.88
N GLY A 519 -4.30 8.62 -3.20
CA GLY A 519 -4.88 9.91 -2.77
C GLY A 519 -4.33 11.12 -3.54
N LYS A 520 -3.50 10.92 -4.58
CA LYS A 520 -2.87 12.00 -5.38
C LYS A 520 -3.90 12.98 -5.95
N MET A 521 -5.00 12.47 -6.51
CA MET A 521 -6.06 13.30 -7.10
C MET A 521 -6.80 14.12 -6.05
N ILE A 522 -7.23 13.50 -4.95
CA ILE A 522 -7.91 14.19 -3.85
C ILE A 522 -7.01 15.26 -3.23
N ARG A 523 -5.74 14.96 -2.92
CA ARG A 523 -4.79 15.96 -2.43
C ARG A 523 -4.61 17.12 -3.39
N LYS A 524 -4.54 16.86 -4.70
CA LYS A 524 -4.44 17.91 -5.72
C LYS A 524 -5.69 18.79 -5.76
N SER A 525 -6.88 18.18 -5.64
CA SER A 525 -8.14 18.93 -5.58
C SER A 525 -8.23 19.79 -4.33
N CYS A 526 -7.81 19.28 -3.16
CA CYS A 526 -7.86 20.02 -1.89
C CYS A 526 -6.88 21.20 -1.82
N LYS A 527 -5.93 21.35 -2.77
CA LYS A 527 -5.12 22.57 -2.89
C LYS A 527 -5.92 23.80 -3.32
N LYS A 528 -7.11 23.61 -3.90
CA LYS A 528 -7.95 24.67 -4.50
C LYS A 528 -9.39 24.65 -4.01
N ASN A 529 -9.77 23.66 -3.22
CA ASN A 529 -11.12 23.44 -2.76
C ASN A 529 -11.05 23.04 -1.29
N GLU A 530 -12.01 23.49 -0.50
CA GLU A 530 -12.19 23.01 0.87
C GLU A 530 -12.92 21.68 0.85
N MET A 531 -12.56 20.77 1.75
CA MET A 531 -13.14 19.43 1.83
C MET A 531 -13.95 19.29 3.12
N TYR A 532 -15.14 18.75 2.99
CA TYR A 532 -16.08 18.53 4.08
C TYR A 532 -16.51 17.07 4.14
N VAL A 533 -16.76 16.58 5.35
CA VAL A 533 -17.47 15.34 5.62
C VAL A 533 -18.83 15.68 6.22
N ILE A 534 -19.88 15.08 5.69
CA ILE A 534 -21.22 15.09 6.28
C ILE A 534 -21.42 13.73 6.92
N LYS A 535 -21.78 13.72 8.21
CA LYS A 535 -22.18 12.53 8.96
C LYS A 535 -23.66 12.65 9.31
N SER A 536 -24.45 11.63 9.00
CA SER A 536 -25.86 11.57 9.41
C SER A 536 -26.28 10.11 9.57
N TYR A 537 -26.81 9.73 10.74
CA TYR A 537 -27.26 8.38 11.07
C TYR A 537 -26.24 7.28 10.69
N GLY A 538 -24.95 7.54 10.92
CA GLY A 538 -23.87 6.60 10.58
C GLY A 538 -23.49 6.54 9.08
N TYR A 539 -24.15 7.32 8.23
CA TYR A 539 -23.77 7.51 6.82
C TYR A 539 -22.84 8.70 6.63
N TYR A 540 -21.94 8.59 5.65
CA TYR A 540 -20.88 9.55 5.38
C TYR A 540 -20.90 10.05 3.93
N GLY A 541 -20.72 11.35 3.72
CA GLY A 541 -20.55 11.96 2.40
C GLY A 541 -19.37 12.90 2.39
N PHE A 542 -18.54 12.85 1.34
CA PHE A 542 -17.34 13.69 1.23
C PHE A 542 -17.45 14.66 0.08
N PHE A 543 -17.43 15.96 0.38
CA PHE A 543 -17.68 17.01 -0.60
C PHE A 543 -16.49 17.96 -0.70
N LEU A 544 -16.25 18.48 -1.90
CA LEU A 544 -15.28 19.53 -2.18
C LEU A 544 -16.00 20.77 -2.70
N VAL A 545 -15.77 21.88 -2.03
CA VAL A 545 -16.43 23.16 -2.27
C VAL A 545 -15.43 24.18 -2.82
N SER A 546 -15.84 24.90 -3.86
CA SER A 546 -15.10 26.05 -4.41
C SER A 546 -16.04 27.06 -5.05
N ASP A 547 -15.46 28.17 -5.50
CA ASP A 547 -16.08 29.20 -6.34
C ASP A 547 -16.82 28.66 -7.59
N LYS A 548 -16.47 27.45 -8.04
CA LYS A 548 -17.06 26.79 -9.20
C LYS A 548 -18.20 25.84 -8.84
N GLY A 549 -18.63 25.77 -7.59
CA GLY A 549 -19.70 24.90 -7.06
C GLY A 549 -19.18 23.65 -6.35
N ILE A 550 -20.04 22.63 -6.20
CA ILE A 550 -19.79 21.48 -5.32
C ILE A 550 -19.45 20.21 -6.11
N SER A 551 -18.49 19.44 -5.60
CA SER A 551 -18.14 18.10 -6.09
C SER A 551 -18.22 17.08 -4.97
N ILE A 552 -18.60 15.84 -5.25
CA ILE A 552 -18.51 14.72 -4.31
C ILE A 552 -17.27 13.87 -4.61
N ALA A 553 -16.63 13.34 -3.57
CA ALA A 553 -15.55 12.38 -3.71
C ALA A 553 -16.11 10.95 -3.93
N ASN A 554 -15.60 10.27 -4.95
CA ASN A 554 -16.00 8.92 -5.34
C ASN A 554 -14.74 8.04 -5.45
N GLY A 555 -14.33 7.44 -4.33
CA GLY A 555 -13.27 6.42 -4.32
C GLY A 555 -11.92 6.89 -4.88
N GLY A 556 -11.54 8.15 -4.65
CA GLY A 556 -10.29 8.75 -5.14
C GLY A 556 -10.44 9.65 -6.38
N LYS A 557 -11.60 9.63 -7.05
CA LYS A 557 -12.00 10.60 -8.07
C LYS A 557 -12.96 11.62 -7.46
N THR A 558 -13.23 12.71 -8.18
CA THR A 558 -14.26 13.69 -7.80
C THR A 558 -15.27 13.82 -8.92
N LYS A 559 -16.56 13.86 -8.59
CA LYS A 559 -17.65 14.10 -9.53
C LYS A 559 -18.32 15.44 -9.20
N LYS A 560 -18.43 16.33 -10.18
CA LYS A 560 -19.20 17.57 -10.01
C LYS A 560 -20.68 17.21 -9.85
N VAL A 561 -21.35 17.76 -8.83
CA VAL A 561 -22.76 17.50 -8.53
C VAL A 561 -23.62 18.76 -8.68
N ALA A 562 -23.06 19.93 -8.37
CA ALA A 562 -23.76 21.21 -8.46
C ALA A 562 -22.83 22.32 -8.98
N LEU A 563 -23.32 23.21 -9.85
CA LEU A 563 -22.56 24.36 -10.39
C LEU A 563 -22.59 25.59 -9.46
N SER A 564 -23.61 25.67 -8.61
CA SER A 564 -23.83 26.63 -7.53
C SER A 564 -24.46 25.89 -6.35
N GLY A 565 -24.31 26.40 -5.13
CA GLY A 565 -24.72 25.68 -3.91
C GLY A 565 -23.84 26.02 -2.71
N SER A 566 -24.44 26.07 -1.52
CA SER A 566 -23.73 26.06 -0.24
C SER A 566 -23.50 24.62 0.22
N ILE A 567 -22.50 24.39 1.07
CA ILE A 567 -22.34 23.08 1.74
C ILE A 567 -23.51 22.82 2.69
N ASP A 568 -24.07 23.88 3.27
CA ASP A 568 -25.23 23.82 4.17
C ASP A 568 -26.44 23.21 3.47
N TRP A 569 -26.75 23.62 2.24
CA TRP A 569 -27.82 23.02 1.44
C TRP A 569 -27.61 21.52 1.18
N VAL A 570 -26.36 21.09 0.96
CA VAL A 570 -26.05 19.67 0.82
C VAL A 570 -26.25 18.95 2.15
N CYS A 571 -25.87 19.57 3.26
CA CYS A 571 -26.05 19.03 4.61
C CYS A 571 -27.54 18.84 4.93
N ASP A 572 -28.36 19.86 4.67
CA ASP A 572 -29.82 19.86 4.94
C ASP A 572 -30.60 18.85 4.10
N ASN A 573 -30.02 18.38 2.99
CA ASN A 573 -30.63 17.39 2.10
C ASN A 573 -29.92 16.04 2.11
N PHE A 574 -28.87 15.86 2.92
CA PHE A 574 -27.99 14.69 2.82
C PHE A 574 -28.74 13.40 3.16
N ASP A 575 -29.44 13.37 4.28
CA ASP A 575 -30.24 12.25 4.77
C ASP A 575 -31.43 11.93 3.84
N ILE A 576 -32.12 12.96 3.33
CA ILE A 576 -33.20 12.81 2.34
C ILE A 576 -32.69 12.10 1.09
N VAL A 577 -31.55 12.54 0.55
CA VAL A 577 -30.96 11.94 -0.65
C VAL A 577 -30.47 10.52 -0.38
N VAL A 578 -29.86 10.26 0.78
CA VAL A 578 -29.44 8.92 1.19
C VAL A 578 -30.64 7.97 1.29
N ALA A 579 -31.72 8.38 1.98
CA ALA A 579 -32.92 7.58 2.15
C ALA A 579 -33.56 7.20 0.81
N LYS A 580 -33.67 8.15 -0.13
CA LYS A 580 -34.20 7.90 -1.48
C LYS A 580 -33.33 6.92 -2.27
N TYR A 581 -32.01 7.01 -2.15
CA TYR A 581 -31.12 6.05 -2.80
C TYR A 581 -31.22 4.66 -2.19
N LEU A 582 -31.31 4.55 -0.87
CA LEU A 582 -31.49 3.27 -0.18
C LEU A 582 -32.79 2.62 -0.63
N ALA A 583 -33.92 3.32 -0.54
CA ALA A 583 -35.23 2.81 -0.99
C ALA A 583 -35.23 2.38 -2.47
N ALA A 584 -34.55 3.12 -3.35
CA ALA A 584 -34.49 2.79 -4.77
C ALA A 584 -33.58 1.58 -5.09
N LEU A 585 -32.59 1.29 -4.25
CA LEU A 585 -31.56 0.28 -4.52
C LEU A 585 -31.68 -0.98 -3.66
N GLU A 586 -32.45 -0.93 -2.59
CA GLU A 586 -32.64 -2.04 -1.64
C GLU A 586 -33.15 -3.32 -2.33
N PRO A 587 -34.19 -3.31 -3.18
CA PRO A 587 -34.65 -4.54 -3.84
C PRO A 587 -33.57 -5.20 -4.72
N LEU A 588 -32.80 -4.38 -5.46
CA LEU A 588 -31.66 -4.87 -6.24
C LEU A 588 -30.61 -5.48 -5.31
N ARG A 589 -30.28 -4.79 -4.22
CA ARG A 589 -29.22 -5.23 -3.31
C ARG A 589 -29.59 -6.53 -2.61
N GLU A 590 -30.82 -6.65 -2.11
CA GLU A 590 -31.33 -7.88 -1.50
C GLU A 590 -31.22 -9.07 -2.44
N ARG A 591 -31.65 -8.89 -3.71
CA ARG A 591 -31.55 -9.94 -4.71
C ARG A 591 -30.10 -10.33 -5.01
N GLN A 592 -29.21 -9.34 -5.13
CA GLN A 592 -27.78 -9.59 -5.31
C GLN A 592 -27.15 -10.32 -4.12
N GLU A 593 -27.58 -10.01 -2.90
CA GLU A 593 -27.09 -10.68 -1.71
C GLU A 593 -27.60 -12.12 -1.58
N GLN A 594 -28.83 -12.40 -1.99
CA GLN A 594 -29.34 -13.77 -2.10
C GLN A 594 -28.47 -14.59 -3.05
N VAL A 595 -28.23 -14.08 -4.27
CA VAL A 595 -27.36 -14.74 -5.26
C VAL A 595 -25.93 -14.88 -4.73
N SER A 596 -25.38 -13.84 -4.11
CA SER A 596 -24.03 -13.82 -3.54
C SER A 596 -23.86 -14.87 -2.43
N ARG A 597 -24.81 -14.97 -1.50
CA ARG A 597 -24.79 -15.96 -0.43
C ARG A 597 -24.85 -17.38 -0.98
N GLU A 598 -25.71 -17.59 -1.98
CA GLU A 598 -25.85 -18.91 -2.62
C GLU A 598 -24.57 -19.31 -3.35
N LEU A 599 -23.98 -18.44 -4.17
CA LEU A 599 -22.71 -18.70 -4.84
C LEU A 599 -21.58 -19.04 -3.86
N LYS A 600 -21.46 -18.28 -2.76
CA LYS A 600 -20.46 -18.55 -1.71
C LYS A 600 -20.69 -19.88 -1.02
N ARG A 601 -21.95 -20.24 -0.73
CA ARG A 601 -22.34 -21.54 -0.16
C ARG A 601 -21.91 -22.69 -1.08
N LEU A 602 -21.98 -22.48 -2.39
CA LEU A 602 -21.57 -23.43 -3.43
C LEU A 602 -20.05 -23.41 -3.72
N GLY A 603 -19.26 -22.54 -3.08
CA GLY A 603 -17.81 -22.47 -3.23
C GLY A 603 -17.30 -21.57 -4.37
N PHE A 604 -18.14 -20.64 -4.84
CA PHE A 604 -17.82 -19.63 -5.85
C PHE A 604 -17.58 -18.23 -5.22
N TYR A 605 -17.17 -17.24 -6.01
CA TYR A 605 -16.76 -15.92 -5.50
C TYR A 605 -17.90 -15.14 -4.82
N GLY A 606 -19.05 -15.05 -5.49
CA GLY A 606 -20.20 -14.26 -5.03
C GLY A 606 -19.86 -12.78 -4.83
N THR A 607 -18.92 -12.21 -5.59
CA THR A 607 -18.54 -10.79 -5.46
C THR A 607 -19.55 -9.90 -6.17
N ILE A 608 -20.13 -8.93 -5.48
CA ILE A 608 -21.09 -7.99 -6.06
C ILE A 608 -20.35 -6.78 -6.64
N HIS A 609 -20.59 -6.45 -7.91
CA HIS A 609 -20.03 -5.27 -8.57
C HIS A 609 -21.03 -4.63 -9.56
N GLY A 610 -21.63 -3.51 -9.18
CA GLY A 610 -22.64 -2.86 -10.02
C GLY A 610 -23.87 -3.74 -10.13
N LEU A 611 -24.26 -4.14 -11.35
CA LEU A 611 -25.39 -5.06 -11.55
C LEU A 611 -25.02 -6.54 -11.47
N ILE A 612 -23.75 -6.91 -11.37
CA ILE A 612 -23.32 -8.30 -11.49
C ILE A 612 -22.86 -8.91 -10.18
N VAL A 613 -22.99 -10.23 -10.09
CA VAL A 613 -22.42 -11.09 -9.04
C VAL A 613 -21.49 -12.10 -9.71
N ASP A 614 -20.22 -12.07 -9.35
CA ASP A 614 -19.18 -12.90 -9.96
C ASP A 614 -19.25 -14.35 -9.46
N VAL A 615 -19.21 -15.31 -10.38
CA VAL A 615 -19.06 -16.74 -10.08
C VAL A 615 -17.56 -17.08 -10.00
N ASN A 616 -16.82 -16.69 -11.02
CA ASN A 616 -15.35 -16.69 -11.05
C ASN A 616 -14.86 -15.42 -11.78
N PHE A 617 -13.63 -15.43 -12.29
CA PHE A 617 -13.07 -14.26 -12.98
C PHE A 617 -13.79 -13.92 -14.29
N ASP A 618 -14.20 -14.92 -15.07
CA ASP A 618 -14.78 -14.75 -16.41
C ASP A 618 -16.29 -14.97 -16.46
N HIS A 619 -16.91 -15.50 -15.40
CA HIS A 619 -18.31 -15.90 -15.39
C HIS A 619 -19.09 -15.09 -14.36
N HIS A 620 -20.21 -14.51 -14.80
CA HIS A 620 -20.97 -13.54 -14.02
C HIS A 620 -22.48 -13.81 -14.12
N ILE A 621 -23.20 -13.37 -13.08
CA ILE A 621 -24.67 -13.33 -13.05
C ILE A 621 -25.09 -11.87 -12.95
N MET A 622 -25.76 -11.33 -13.96
CA MET A 622 -26.34 -10.00 -13.91
C MET A 622 -27.72 -10.03 -13.26
N VAL A 623 -27.98 -9.11 -12.35
CA VAL A 623 -29.29 -8.88 -11.73
C VAL A 623 -29.91 -7.64 -12.36
N ASN A 624 -31.11 -7.78 -12.92
CA ASN A 624 -31.86 -6.67 -13.48
C ASN A 624 -32.41 -5.79 -12.34
N PRO A 625 -32.09 -4.49 -12.30
CA PRO A 625 -32.59 -3.60 -11.25
C PRO A 625 -34.10 -3.32 -11.30
N ALA A 626 -34.77 -3.61 -12.42
CA ALA A 626 -36.20 -3.36 -12.56
C ALA A 626 -37.07 -4.43 -11.88
N ASP A 627 -36.67 -5.69 -11.95
CA ASP A 627 -37.48 -6.84 -11.53
C ASP A 627 -36.71 -7.95 -10.79
N GLY A 628 -35.39 -7.81 -10.62
CA GLY A 628 -34.55 -8.79 -9.94
C GLY A 628 -34.24 -10.06 -10.75
N SER A 629 -34.65 -10.11 -12.02
CA SER A 629 -34.38 -11.24 -12.93
C SER A 629 -32.88 -11.44 -13.21
N LEU A 630 -32.49 -12.67 -13.50
CA LEU A 630 -31.09 -13.07 -13.67
C LEU A 630 -30.73 -13.35 -15.13
N ALA A 631 -29.58 -12.85 -15.56
CA ALA A 631 -28.93 -13.22 -16.83
C ALA A 631 -27.53 -13.80 -16.56
N PHE A 632 -27.24 -14.97 -17.14
CA PHE A 632 -25.97 -15.67 -16.97
C PHE A 632 -25.11 -15.45 -18.20
N TYR A 633 -23.82 -15.17 -18.03
CA TYR A 633 -22.91 -15.00 -19.16
C TYR A 633 -21.45 -15.22 -18.76
N SER A 634 -20.62 -15.55 -19.75
CA SER A 634 -19.16 -15.48 -19.64
C SER A 634 -18.63 -14.25 -20.39
N SER A 635 -17.55 -13.65 -19.92
CA SER A 635 -16.90 -12.48 -20.52
C SER A 635 -15.38 -12.55 -20.36
N PRO A 636 -14.71 -13.49 -21.07
CA PRO A 636 -13.25 -13.66 -20.99
C PRO A 636 -12.46 -12.46 -21.57
N SER A 637 -13.15 -11.50 -22.18
CA SER A 637 -12.55 -10.30 -22.74
C SER A 637 -13.49 -9.12 -22.63
N TYR A 638 -12.95 -7.98 -22.21
CA TYR A 638 -13.74 -6.78 -21.92
C TYR A 638 -14.57 -6.32 -23.13
N GLY A 639 -15.90 -6.36 -22.99
CA GLY A 639 -16.85 -5.97 -24.03
C GLY A 639 -17.27 -7.10 -24.99
N LEU A 640 -16.84 -8.33 -24.72
CA LEU A 640 -17.32 -9.54 -25.39
C LEU A 640 -18.01 -10.45 -24.37
N VAL A 641 -19.19 -10.95 -24.71
CA VAL A 641 -19.98 -11.82 -23.82
C VAL A 641 -20.51 -13.05 -24.57
N ASP A 642 -20.56 -14.18 -23.88
CA ASP A 642 -21.33 -15.35 -24.31
C ASP A 642 -22.52 -15.52 -23.35
N GLN A 643 -23.74 -15.47 -23.87
CA GLN A 643 -24.95 -15.57 -23.05
C GLN A 643 -25.30 -17.03 -22.78
N LEU A 644 -25.63 -17.32 -21.53
CA LEU A 644 -25.88 -18.67 -21.06
C LEU A 644 -27.31 -18.77 -20.55
N ALA A 645 -28.03 -19.80 -20.99
CA ALA A 645 -29.47 -19.90 -20.77
C ALA A 645 -29.88 -20.14 -19.30
N SER A 646 -28.97 -20.68 -18.48
CA SER A 646 -29.28 -21.08 -17.10
C SER A 646 -28.02 -21.25 -16.25
N PHE A 647 -28.19 -21.35 -14.94
CA PHE A 647 -27.09 -21.65 -14.03
C PHE A 647 -26.39 -22.99 -14.33
N PRO A 648 -27.08 -24.10 -14.67
CA PRO A 648 -26.41 -25.31 -15.13
C PRO A 648 -25.53 -25.11 -16.37
N LYS A 649 -26.00 -24.34 -17.36
CA LYS A 649 -25.19 -24.00 -18.55
C LYS A 649 -24.00 -23.10 -18.21
N LEU A 650 -24.14 -22.25 -17.21
CA LEU A 650 -23.02 -21.50 -16.66
C LEU A 650 -21.94 -22.43 -16.08
N LEU A 651 -22.33 -23.44 -15.32
CA LEU A 651 -21.38 -24.40 -14.74
C LEU A 651 -20.73 -25.31 -15.80
N GLU A 652 -21.46 -25.71 -16.84
CA GLU A 652 -20.86 -26.38 -18.01
C GLU A 652 -19.77 -25.52 -18.66
N SER A 653 -20.02 -24.22 -18.84
CA SER A 653 -19.05 -23.27 -19.39
C SER A 653 -17.82 -23.10 -18.48
N VAL A 654 -18.02 -23.06 -17.15
CA VAL A 654 -16.93 -23.03 -16.17
C VAL A 654 -16.04 -24.28 -16.29
N LYS A 655 -16.63 -25.47 -16.39
CA LYS A 655 -15.87 -26.73 -16.55
C LYS A 655 -15.05 -26.72 -17.84
N GLN A 656 -15.65 -26.29 -18.95
CA GLN A 656 -14.97 -26.22 -20.25
C GLN A 656 -13.80 -25.24 -20.24
N GLY A 657 -13.94 -24.09 -19.56
CA GLY A 657 -12.85 -23.14 -19.38
C GLY A 657 -11.63 -23.76 -18.67
N CYS A 658 -11.85 -24.53 -17.60
CA CYS A 658 -10.77 -25.16 -16.84
C CYS A 658 -10.08 -26.31 -17.58
N LEU A 659 -10.81 -27.08 -18.41
CA LEU A 659 -10.22 -28.19 -19.19
C LEU A 659 -9.25 -27.72 -20.28
N LEU A 660 -9.36 -26.47 -20.73
CA LEU A 660 -8.51 -25.90 -21.77
C LEU A 660 -7.18 -25.32 -21.23
N TYR A 661 -7.10 -25.04 -19.92
CA TYR A 661 -5.99 -24.28 -19.32
C TYR A 661 -5.48 -24.80 -17.96
N GLY A 662 -6.15 -25.78 -17.34
CA GLY A 662 -5.81 -26.37 -16.04
C GLY A 662 -5.07 -27.72 -16.12
N ASN A 663 -4.59 -28.23 -14.98
CA ASN A 663 -4.10 -29.63 -14.87
C ASN A 663 -5.22 -30.54 -14.35
N GLU A 664 -5.03 -31.87 -14.42
CA GLU A 664 -6.02 -32.86 -13.97
C GLU A 664 -6.49 -32.66 -12.52
N LEU A 665 -5.61 -32.22 -11.60
CA LEU A 665 -5.97 -32.00 -10.19
C LEU A 665 -6.89 -30.79 -9.99
N VAL A 666 -6.64 -29.68 -10.70
CA VAL A 666 -7.47 -28.47 -10.65
C VAL A 666 -8.76 -28.69 -11.43
N ALA A 667 -8.68 -29.33 -12.61
CA ALA A 667 -9.85 -29.69 -13.40
C ALA A 667 -10.77 -30.62 -12.60
N ALA A 668 -10.24 -31.65 -11.95
CA ALA A 668 -11.02 -32.53 -11.07
C ALA A 668 -11.64 -31.77 -9.88
N SER A 669 -10.90 -30.85 -9.25
CA SER A 669 -11.43 -30.05 -8.14
C SER A 669 -12.52 -29.07 -8.57
N VAL A 670 -12.40 -28.46 -9.76
CA VAL A 670 -13.43 -27.56 -10.31
C VAL A 670 -14.64 -28.38 -10.76
N GLU A 671 -14.41 -29.51 -11.41
CA GLU A 671 -15.48 -30.40 -11.86
C GLU A 671 -16.29 -30.94 -10.68
N GLU A 672 -15.63 -31.46 -9.65
CA GLU A 672 -16.25 -31.92 -8.41
C GLU A 672 -17.05 -30.79 -7.73
N ARG A 673 -16.50 -29.58 -7.70
CA ARG A 673 -17.20 -28.40 -7.16
C ARG A 673 -18.44 -28.05 -7.96
N CYS A 674 -18.33 -28.02 -9.30
CA CYS A 674 -19.45 -27.74 -10.19
C CYS A 674 -20.53 -28.82 -10.07
N ASP A 675 -20.17 -30.10 -9.97
CA ASP A 675 -21.12 -31.20 -9.78
C ASP A 675 -21.79 -31.16 -8.41
N ALA A 676 -21.01 -30.90 -7.36
CA ALA A 676 -21.55 -30.67 -6.03
C ALA A 676 -22.50 -29.47 -5.99
N ALA A 677 -22.21 -28.42 -6.76
CA ALA A 677 -23.07 -27.26 -6.88
C ALA A 677 -24.36 -27.56 -7.64
N LEU A 678 -24.28 -28.24 -8.78
CA LEU A 678 -25.44 -28.70 -9.56
C LEU A 678 -26.40 -29.56 -8.74
N ALA A 679 -25.88 -30.39 -7.83
CA ALA A 679 -26.70 -31.25 -6.98
C ALA A 679 -27.39 -30.50 -5.82
N LYS A 680 -26.91 -29.30 -5.45
CA LYS A 680 -27.29 -28.63 -4.20
C LYS A 680 -27.80 -27.21 -4.36
N TYR A 681 -27.72 -26.62 -5.54
CA TYR A 681 -28.11 -25.23 -5.74
C TYR A 681 -29.60 -25.02 -5.53
N ASP A 682 -29.95 -23.86 -5.00
CA ASP A 682 -31.33 -23.44 -4.86
C ASP A 682 -31.86 -22.93 -6.21
N VAL A 683 -32.80 -23.69 -6.79
CA VAL A 683 -33.38 -23.41 -8.11
C VAL A 683 -34.15 -22.10 -8.13
N ASP A 684 -34.81 -21.74 -7.01
CA ASP A 684 -35.60 -20.52 -6.93
C ASP A 684 -34.69 -19.28 -6.80
N VAL A 685 -33.57 -19.41 -6.10
CA VAL A 685 -32.57 -18.34 -6.00
C VAL A 685 -31.87 -18.10 -7.33
N LEU A 686 -31.53 -19.14 -8.09
CA LEU A 686 -30.75 -19.05 -9.34
C LEU A 686 -31.60 -19.31 -10.62
N ALA A 687 -32.89 -19.00 -10.57
CA ALA A 687 -33.78 -19.13 -11.72
C ALA A 687 -33.45 -18.11 -12.84
N PRO A 688 -33.45 -18.52 -14.12
CA PRO A 688 -33.22 -17.62 -15.26
C PRO A 688 -34.38 -16.65 -15.51
N SER A 689 -34.05 -15.51 -16.12
CA SER A 689 -35.03 -14.56 -16.65
C SER A 689 -35.78 -15.12 -17.89
N PRO A 690 -37.09 -14.81 -18.05
CA PRO A 690 -37.80 -14.97 -19.32
C PRO A 690 -37.34 -14.00 -20.43
N LEU A 691 -36.67 -12.90 -20.08
CA LEU A 691 -36.16 -11.88 -21.01
C LEU A 691 -34.63 -11.79 -20.97
N GLY A 692 -33.96 -12.23 -22.04
CA GLY A 692 -32.52 -12.10 -22.24
C GLY A 692 -32.08 -10.64 -22.37
N MET A 693 -31.56 -10.07 -21.27
CA MET A 693 -31.37 -8.62 -21.09
C MET A 693 -29.99 -8.08 -21.52
N LEU A 694 -29.20 -8.84 -22.27
CA LEU A 694 -27.92 -8.39 -22.83
C LEU A 694 -28.06 -8.13 -24.34
N ALA A 695 -28.90 -7.17 -24.72
CA ALA A 695 -29.21 -6.90 -26.12
C ALA A 695 -27.95 -6.53 -26.95
N PRO A 696 -27.75 -7.12 -28.14
CA PRO A 696 -26.69 -6.73 -29.06
C PRO A 696 -26.92 -5.33 -29.65
N VAL A 697 -25.83 -4.75 -30.15
CA VAL A 697 -25.82 -3.53 -30.95
C VAL A 697 -26.45 -3.88 -32.30
N ASP A 698 -27.68 -3.41 -32.53
CA ASP A 698 -28.42 -3.40 -33.79
C ASP A 698 -28.91 -4.76 -34.31
N ALA A 699 -30.19 -5.09 -34.06
CA ALA A 699 -30.97 -5.95 -34.96
C ALA A 699 -32.46 -5.84 -34.65
N GLU A 700 -33.24 -5.36 -35.62
CA GLU A 700 -34.65 -5.71 -35.73
C GLU A 700 -34.76 -7.24 -35.89
N GLY A 701 -35.64 -7.88 -35.11
CA GLY A 701 -35.93 -9.30 -35.23
C GLY A 701 -35.60 -10.09 -33.97
N ILE A 702 -36.62 -10.28 -33.13
CA ILE A 702 -36.63 -11.34 -32.13
C ILE A 702 -36.79 -12.65 -32.88
N GLU A 703 -35.73 -13.44 -33.01
CA GLU A 703 -35.80 -14.89 -33.24
C GLU A 703 -34.45 -15.58 -32.91
N ALA A 704 -34.54 -16.67 -32.13
CA ALA A 704 -33.52 -17.69 -31.84
C ALA A 704 -32.32 -17.33 -30.92
N LEU A 705 -32.53 -17.52 -29.62
CA LEU A 705 -31.49 -17.97 -28.68
C LEU A 705 -30.98 -19.35 -29.13
N GLU A 706 -29.87 -19.39 -29.86
CA GLU A 706 -28.92 -20.53 -29.95
C GLU A 706 -27.75 -20.14 -30.89
N ARG A 707 -27.02 -19.06 -30.58
CA ARG A 707 -25.77 -18.76 -31.27
C ARG A 707 -24.60 -18.85 -30.29
N ALA A 708 -23.75 -19.85 -30.51
CA ALA A 708 -22.47 -20.09 -29.85
C ALA A 708 -21.39 -19.07 -30.25
N GLU A 709 -21.76 -17.84 -30.61
CA GLU A 709 -20.83 -16.79 -31.04
C GLU A 709 -20.80 -15.65 -30.04
N MET A 710 -19.59 -15.31 -29.59
CA MET A 710 -19.31 -14.20 -28.69
C MET A 710 -19.90 -12.88 -29.22
N ILE A 711 -20.71 -12.23 -28.40
CA ILE A 711 -21.44 -11.00 -28.72
C ILE A 711 -20.67 -9.78 -28.21
N LYS A 712 -20.52 -8.76 -29.06
CA LYS A 712 -19.97 -7.47 -28.65
C LYS A 712 -21.06 -6.57 -28.06
N VAL A 713 -20.85 -6.08 -26.85
CA VAL A 713 -21.86 -5.29 -26.10
C VAL A 713 -21.56 -3.79 -26.10
N ASP A 714 -22.61 -2.96 -26.03
CA ASP A 714 -22.45 -1.51 -25.86
C ASP A 714 -22.02 -1.16 -24.43
N LEU A 715 -20.79 -0.68 -24.30
CA LEU A 715 -20.21 -0.26 -23.03
C LEU A 715 -20.63 1.15 -22.61
N LYS A 716 -21.16 1.96 -23.54
CA LYS A 716 -21.49 3.38 -23.33
C LYS A 716 -22.92 3.60 -22.88
N HIS A 717 -23.85 2.76 -23.32
CA HIS A 717 -25.28 2.83 -22.99
C HIS A 717 -25.77 1.53 -22.32
N GLY A 718 -27.08 1.39 -22.09
CA GLY A 718 -27.71 0.17 -21.59
C GLY A 718 -27.25 -0.30 -20.20
N ALA A 719 -27.30 -1.62 -19.98
CA ALA A 719 -27.05 -2.26 -18.68
C ALA A 719 -25.63 -2.00 -18.14
N TYR A 720 -24.60 -1.95 -19.01
CA TYR A 720 -23.23 -1.63 -18.58
C TYR A 720 -23.08 -0.19 -18.10
N LYS A 721 -23.75 0.76 -18.76
CA LYS A 721 -23.78 2.15 -18.31
C LYS A 721 -24.51 2.28 -16.97
N LEU A 722 -25.64 1.60 -16.83
CA LEU A 722 -26.42 1.57 -15.59
C LEU A 722 -25.61 0.95 -14.45
N SER A 723 -24.98 -0.20 -14.68
CA SER A 723 -24.07 -0.86 -13.74
C SER A 723 -22.96 0.07 -13.26
N ARG A 724 -22.31 0.81 -14.15
CA ARG A 724 -21.29 1.81 -13.78
C ARG A 724 -21.84 2.99 -12.97
N ASN A 725 -23.10 3.36 -13.17
CA ASN A 725 -23.74 4.44 -12.42
C ASN A 725 -24.20 3.97 -11.02
N VAL A 726 -24.65 2.72 -10.90
CA VAL A 726 -25.13 2.12 -9.65
C VAL A 726 -23.99 1.69 -8.73
N ALA A 727 -22.86 1.21 -9.28
CA ALA A 727 -21.74 0.68 -8.50
C ALA A 727 -21.21 1.63 -7.40
N PRO A 728 -21.09 2.97 -7.62
CA PRO A 728 -20.72 3.89 -6.54
C PRO A 728 -21.78 4.05 -5.46
N LEU A 729 -23.07 3.98 -5.81
CA LEU A 729 -24.19 4.16 -4.87
C LEU A 729 -24.37 2.95 -3.96
N GLN A 730 -24.07 1.74 -4.44
CA GLN A 730 -24.11 0.51 -3.62
C GLN A 730 -23.14 0.50 -2.42
N ARG A 731 -22.25 1.49 -2.34
CA ARG A 731 -21.37 1.72 -1.18
C ARG A 731 -22.14 2.20 0.05
N LEU A 732 -23.37 2.68 -0.13
CA LEU A 732 -24.31 2.91 0.95
C LEU A 732 -24.61 1.63 1.74
N PHE A 733 -24.61 0.44 1.13
CA PHE A 733 -24.91 -0.84 1.81
C PHE A 733 -23.67 -1.62 2.26
N SER A 734 -22.46 -1.09 2.08
CA SER A 734 -21.22 -1.84 2.39
C SER A 734 -20.19 -1.04 3.18
N GLY A 735 -20.19 0.29 3.06
CA GLY A 735 -19.33 1.17 3.85
C GLY A 735 -20.03 2.43 4.30
N HIS A 736 -21.37 2.45 4.26
CA HIS A 736 -22.24 3.56 4.64
C HIS A 736 -21.76 4.91 4.08
N VAL A 737 -21.31 4.91 2.83
CA VAL A 737 -20.70 6.09 2.20
C VAL A 737 -21.38 6.45 0.89
N LEU A 738 -21.85 7.69 0.80
CA LEU A 738 -22.43 8.27 -0.41
C LEU A 738 -21.32 8.71 -1.36
N ARG A 739 -21.39 8.24 -2.62
CA ARG A 739 -20.40 8.59 -3.68
C ARG A 739 -21.02 9.31 -4.88
N ASP A 740 -22.32 9.55 -4.84
CA ASP A 740 -23.01 10.38 -5.81
C ASP A 740 -24.14 11.15 -5.13
N PHE A 741 -24.37 12.39 -5.54
CA PHE A 741 -25.42 13.24 -4.99
C PHE A 741 -26.17 13.85 -6.17
N ASP A 742 -27.47 13.56 -6.27
CA ASP A 742 -28.33 14.08 -7.33
C ASP A 742 -29.22 15.20 -6.77
N PRO A 743 -28.97 16.46 -7.16
CA PRO A 743 -29.79 17.59 -6.75
C PRO A 743 -31.29 17.45 -7.00
N ARG A 744 -31.72 16.56 -7.90
CA ARG A 744 -33.14 16.32 -8.17
C ARG A 744 -33.86 15.60 -7.03
N LEU A 745 -33.11 14.94 -6.15
CA LEU A 745 -33.62 14.21 -5.00
C LEU A 745 -33.73 15.09 -3.75
N ALA A 746 -33.11 16.28 -3.75
CA ALA A 746 -33.25 17.27 -2.69
C ALA A 746 -34.69 17.81 -2.62
N GLU A 747 -35.11 18.19 -1.41
CA GLU A 747 -36.45 18.70 -1.11
C GLU A 747 -36.42 19.99 -0.30
N VAL A 748 -35.37 20.23 0.47
CA VAL A 748 -35.18 21.46 1.23
C VAL A 748 -34.51 22.49 0.35
N ASP A 749 -35.26 23.56 0.06
CA ASP A 749 -34.72 24.77 -0.57
C ASP A 749 -34.15 25.70 0.51
N ASP A 750 -32.94 26.19 0.28
CA ASP A 750 -32.30 27.19 1.13
C ASP A 750 -32.27 28.54 0.41
N GLU A 751 -32.99 29.54 0.96
CA GLU A 751 -33.05 30.89 0.39
C GLU A 751 -31.69 31.60 0.38
N SER A 752 -30.75 31.18 1.23
CA SER A 752 -29.39 31.71 1.29
C SER A 752 -28.45 31.08 0.25
N THR A 753 -28.87 29.99 -0.41
CA THR A 753 -28.05 29.30 -1.40
C THR A 753 -27.79 30.19 -2.63
N PRO A 754 -26.52 30.35 -3.04
CA PRO A 754 -26.17 31.15 -4.22
C PRO A 754 -26.88 30.64 -5.47
N ARG A 755 -27.77 31.45 -6.05
CA ARG A 755 -28.48 31.11 -7.29
C ARG A 755 -27.67 31.46 -8.54
N ARG A 756 -27.96 30.77 -9.65
CA ARG A 756 -27.34 31.09 -10.94
C ARG A 756 -27.72 32.49 -11.40
N LYS A 757 -26.73 33.23 -11.91
CA LYS A 757 -26.91 34.60 -12.42
C LYS A 757 -27.75 34.71 -13.71
N ARG A 758 -28.03 33.60 -14.41
CA ARG A 758 -28.70 33.60 -15.71
C ARG A 758 -29.72 32.48 -15.81
N SER A 759 -30.94 32.85 -16.18
CA SER A 759 -32.02 31.93 -16.50
C SER A 759 -31.80 31.25 -17.87
N MET A 760 -32.26 30.01 -17.95
CA MET A 760 -32.40 29.19 -19.15
C MET A 760 -33.87 29.05 -19.58
N LEU A 761 -34.81 29.70 -18.89
CA LEU A 761 -36.22 29.72 -19.25
C LEU A 761 -36.42 30.14 -20.71
N GLY A 762 -37.24 29.39 -21.43
CA GLY A 762 -37.60 29.66 -22.82
C GLY A 762 -36.55 29.27 -23.86
N ARG A 763 -35.44 28.62 -23.49
CA ARG A 763 -34.47 28.09 -24.46
C ARG A 763 -34.89 26.71 -24.95
N ALA A 764 -34.60 26.39 -26.20
CA ALA A 764 -34.85 25.08 -26.78
C ALA A 764 -33.56 24.33 -27.14
N PHE A 765 -33.54 23.02 -26.93
CA PHE A 765 -32.43 22.14 -27.28
C PHE A 765 -32.93 20.83 -27.88
N VAL A 766 -32.05 20.14 -28.61
CA VAL A 766 -32.26 18.76 -29.09
C VAL A 766 -31.37 17.84 -28.27
N ASP A 767 -31.90 16.70 -27.85
CA ASP A 767 -31.12 15.67 -27.19
C ASP A 767 -30.35 14.76 -28.17
N GLU A 768 -29.71 13.72 -27.65
CA GLU A 768 -28.92 12.78 -28.44
C GLU A 768 -29.76 11.86 -29.33
N PHE A 769 -31.06 11.78 -29.09
CA PHE A 769 -32.02 10.98 -29.86
C PHE A 769 -32.76 11.80 -30.92
N GLY A 770 -32.49 13.11 -31.00
CA GLY A 770 -33.12 14.00 -31.96
C GLY A 770 -34.43 14.62 -31.48
N THR A 771 -34.86 14.38 -30.24
CA THR A 771 -36.09 14.96 -29.69
C THR A 771 -35.85 16.41 -29.26
N GLU A 772 -36.73 17.32 -29.68
CA GLU A 772 -36.68 18.72 -29.28
C GLU A 772 -37.33 18.94 -27.91
N HIS A 773 -36.73 19.81 -27.09
CA HIS A 773 -37.15 20.14 -25.73
C HIS A 773 -37.12 21.65 -25.49
N LEU A 774 -38.16 22.18 -24.84
CA LEU A 774 -38.27 23.57 -24.41
C LEU A 774 -38.12 23.66 -22.89
N ILE A 775 -37.26 24.56 -22.40
CA ILE A 775 -37.13 24.80 -20.96
C ILE A 775 -38.31 25.67 -20.49
N VAL A 776 -39.16 25.10 -19.64
CA VAL A 776 -40.44 25.70 -19.20
C VAL A 776 -40.43 26.20 -17.76
N GLU A 777 -39.53 25.70 -16.91
CA GLU A 777 -39.37 26.18 -15.53
C GLU A 777 -37.88 26.30 -15.21
N ASP A 778 -37.48 27.47 -14.69
CA ASP A 778 -36.14 27.74 -14.19
C ASP A 778 -36.22 28.77 -13.05
N ASP A 779 -35.97 28.33 -11.83
CA ASP A 779 -35.96 29.15 -10.61
C ASP A 779 -34.56 29.70 -10.28
N LEU A 780 -33.61 29.54 -11.19
CA LEU A 780 -32.17 29.83 -11.06
C LEU A 780 -31.40 28.87 -10.15
N GLY A 781 -32.04 27.81 -9.65
CA GLY A 781 -31.38 26.71 -8.93
C GLY A 781 -30.65 25.73 -9.86
N GLU A 782 -30.27 24.57 -9.32
CA GLU A 782 -29.53 23.54 -10.07
C GLU A 782 -30.40 22.63 -10.94
N VAL A 783 -31.73 22.69 -10.77
CA VAL A 783 -32.70 21.86 -11.49
C VAL A 783 -33.57 22.76 -12.36
N ILE A 784 -33.88 22.29 -13.56
CA ILE A 784 -34.84 22.93 -14.47
C ILE A 784 -35.85 21.89 -14.97
N THR A 785 -37.00 22.35 -15.43
CA THR A 785 -37.99 21.51 -16.12
C THR A 785 -37.98 21.84 -17.61
N ALA A 786 -37.80 20.81 -18.43
CA ALA A 786 -37.96 20.87 -19.88
C ALA A 786 -39.23 20.13 -20.30
N LEU A 787 -39.84 20.55 -21.40
CA LEU A 787 -41.01 19.96 -22.03
C LEU A 787 -40.61 19.50 -23.43
N SER A 788 -40.70 18.21 -23.71
CA SER A 788 -40.45 17.66 -25.04
C SER A 788 -41.55 18.02 -26.03
N GLU A 789 -41.29 17.85 -27.32
CA GLU A 789 -42.27 18.07 -28.40
C GLU A 789 -43.53 17.18 -28.27
N ASP A 790 -43.42 16.00 -27.67
CA ASP A 790 -44.54 15.08 -27.36
C ASP A 790 -45.27 15.43 -26.05
N GLY A 791 -44.86 16.49 -25.35
CA GLY A 791 -45.53 17.01 -24.16
C GLY A 791 -45.11 16.35 -22.84
N ARG A 792 -44.08 15.51 -22.84
CA ARG A 792 -43.53 14.93 -21.60
C ARG A 792 -42.65 15.95 -20.87
N ARG A 793 -42.85 16.05 -19.56
CA ARG A 793 -42.00 16.89 -18.70
C ARG A 793 -40.78 16.11 -18.25
N MET A 794 -39.62 16.75 -18.31
CA MET A 794 -38.33 16.20 -17.87
C MET A 794 -37.67 17.17 -16.88
N ARG A 795 -37.44 16.71 -15.66
CA ARG A 795 -36.58 17.43 -14.69
C ARG A 795 -35.12 17.04 -14.91
N VAL A 796 -34.27 18.02 -15.19
CA VAL A 796 -32.86 17.81 -15.50
C VAL A 796 -31.99 18.80 -14.72
N THR A 797 -30.83 18.34 -14.23
CA THR A 797 -29.87 19.25 -13.62
C THR A 797 -29.20 20.09 -14.70
N VAL A 798 -28.86 21.34 -14.37
CA VAL A 798 -28.16 22.25 -15.30
C VAL A 798 -26.83 21.66 -15.75
N LEU A 799 -26.15 20.93 -14.85
CA LEU A 799 -24.92 20.22 -15.17
C LEU A 799 -25.16 19.10 -16.19
N ALA A 800 -26.21 18.28 -16.02
CA ALA A 800 -26.56 17.22 -16.96
C ALA A 800 -26.96 17.80 -18.32
N LEU A 801 -27.78 18.85 -18.35
CA LEU A 801 -28.15 19.56 -19.57
C LEU A 801 -26.93 20.06 -20.34
N ARG A 802 -25.96 20.69 -19.65
CA ARG A 802 -24.73 21.17 -20.30
C ARG A 802 -23.92 20.03 -20.93
N ARG A 803 -23.97 18.82 -20.37
CA ARG A 803 -23.31 17.64 -20.96
C ARG A 803 -24.10 17.11 -22.15
N LEU A 804 -25.41 16.97 -22.02
CA LEU A 804 -26.31 16.49 -23.06
C LEU A 804 -26.19 17.34 -24.33
N VAL A 805 -26.22 18.66 -24.18
CA VAL A 805 -26.12 19.61 -25.31
C VAL A 805 -24.68 19.76 -25.87
N ARG A 806 -23.69 19.12 -25.25
CA ARG A 806 -22.30 19.05 -25.77
C ARG A 806 -21.92 17.67 -26.29
N GLY A 807 -22.63 16.62 -25.88
CA GLY A 807 -22.25 15.22 -26.04
C GLY A 807 -22.97 14.46 -27.15
N GLY A 808 -23.86 15.13 -27.89
CA GLY A 808 -24.66 14.54 -28.98
C GLY A 808 -25.84 15.44 -29.36
N GLY A 809 -26.40 16.13 -28.37
CA GLY A 809 -27.42 17.16 -28.56
C GLY A 809 -26.86 18.52 -28.99
N ARG A 810 -27.76 19.47 -29.26
CA ARG A 810 -27.40 20.86 -29.60
C ARG A 810 -28.45 21.86 -29.13
N TRP A 811 -28.03 23.10 -28.88
CA TRP A 811 -28.99 24.19 -28.65
C TRP A 811 -29.68 24.53 -29.98
N VAL A 812 -31.01 24.52 -29.99
CA VAL A 812 -31.81 25.05 -31.10
C VAL A 812 -31.84 26.58 -30.98
N THR A 813 -32.16 27.06 -29.78
CA THR A 813 -32.22 28.48 -29.45
C THR A 813 -31.61 28.74 -28.07
N LYS A 814 -31.06 29.94 -27.88
CA LYS A 814 -30.33 30.30 -26.65
C LYS A 814 -31.02 31.37 -25.80
N THR A 815 -32.14 31.91 -26.26
CA THR A 815 -32.96 32.91 -25.57
C THR A 815 -34.44 32.67 -25.89
N LEU A 816 -35.33 33.16 -25.02
CA LEU A 816 -36.78 33.13 -25.27
C LEU A 816 -37.13 33.84 -26.58
N ASP A 817 -36.55 35.02 -26.85
CA ASP A 817 -36.81 35.77 -28.09
C ASP A 817 -36.39 34.99 -29.33
N ALA A 818 -35.25 34.30 -29.28
CA ALA A 818 -34.80 33.44 -30.38
C ALA A 818 -35.73 32.25 -30.57
N THR A 819 -36.31 31.70 -29.50
CA THR A 819 -37.33 30.65 -29.57
C THR A 819 -38.62 31.16 -30.21
N LEU A 820 -39.12 32.31 -29.76
CA LEU A 820 -40.32 32.91 -30.33
C LEU A 820 -40.13 33.23 -31.82
N ALA A 821 -38.96 33.73 -32.22
CA ALA A 821 -38.64 34.00 -33.63
C ALA A 821 -38.47 32.71 -34.45
N ALA A 822 -37.76 31.70 -33.94
CA ALA A 822 -37.48 30.46 -34.67
C ALA A 822 -38.74 29.62 -34.96
N TYR A 823 -39.79 29.80 -34.16
CA TYR A 823 -41.04 29.06 -34.27
C TYR A 823 -42.25 29.94 -34.62
N ALA A 824 -42.04 31.20 -35.02
CA ALA A 824 -43.11 32.07 -35.51
C ALA A 824 -43.70 31.57 -36.85
N ASP A 825 -42.84 31.04 -37.73
CA ASP A 825 -43.20 30.60 -39.10
C ASP A 825 -43.25 29.05 -39.25
N LYS A 826 -43.07 28.30 -38.15
CA LYS A 826 -43.09 26.83 -38.13
C LYS A 826 -44.29 26.31 -37.33
N SER A 827 -44.73 25.07 -37.59
CA SER A 827 -45.68 24.38 -36.72
C SER A 827 -45.07 24.16 -35.35
N LEU A 828 -45.43 25.00 -34.38
CA LEU A 828 -45.11 24.81 -32.97
C LEU A 828 -45.61 23.45 -32.49
N PRO A 829 -44.80 22.68 -31.74
CA PRO A 829 -45.34 21.56 -30.98
C PRO A 829 -46.49 22.07 -30.11
N LYS A 830 -47.69 21.47 -30.25
CA LYS A 830 -48.90 21.88 -29.53
C LYS A 830 -48.68 22.06 -28.01
N PRO A 831 -47.89 21.21 -27.32
CA PRO A 831 -47.61 21.39 -25.89
C PRO A 831 -46.81 22.67 -25.55
N TRP A 832 -46.04 23.22 -26.49
CA TRP A 832 -45.17 24.37 -26.25
C TRP A 832 -45.91 25.70 -26.31
N GLY A 833 -46.97 25.81 -27.12
CA GLY A 833 -47.73 27.06 -27.29
C GLY A 833 -48.29 27.60 -25.97
N ASP A 834 -48.88 26.72 -25.16
CA ASP A 834 -49.41 27.06 -23.84
C ASP A 834 -48.30 27.43 -22.85
N ALA A 835 -47.13 26.81 -22.94
CA ALA A 835 -46.00 27.10 -22.07
C ALA A 835 -45.38 28.47 -22.40
N LEU A 836 -45.09 28.73 -23.69
CA LEU A 836 -44.45 29.96 -24.16
C LEU A 836 -45.29 31.21 -23.87
N SER A 837 -46.62 31.13 -24.04
CA SER A 837 -47.53 32.25 -23.77
C SER A 837 -47.55 32.69 -22.29
N ARG A 838 -47.09 31.82 -21.38
CA ARG A 838 -47.03 32.07 -19.93
C ARG A 838 -45.65 32.49 -19.43
N MET A 839 -44.61 32.45 -20.26
CA MET A 839 -43.25 32.78 -19.85
C MET A 839 -43.01 34.29 -19.78
N LYS A 840 -42.55 34.78 -18.62
CA LYS A 840 -41.98 36.12 -18.48
C LYS A 840 -40.50 35.99 -18.06
N PRO A 841 -39.55 36.68 -18.70
CA PRO A 841 -38.15 36.63 -18.29
C PRO A 841 -37.99 37.10 -16.84
N LYS A 842 -37.45 36.24 -15.96
CA LYS A 842 -36.98 36.65 -14.63
C LYS A 842 -35.61 37.31 -14.77
N VAL A 843 -35.54 38.61 -14.57
CA VAL A 843 -34.27 39.36 -14.45
C VAL A 843 -34.01 39.56 -12.96
N LEU A 844 -32.89 39.05 -12.45
CA LEU A 844 -32.37 39.49 -11.15
C LEU A 844 -31.75 40.87 -11.36
N ASP A 845 -32.20 41.83 -10.57
CA ASP A 845 -31.68 43.20 -10.55
C ASP A 845 -30.16 43.18 -10.34
N ALA A 846 -29.44 44.01 -11.11
CA ALA A 846 -27.97 44.00 -11.18
C ALA A 846 -27.28 44.57 -9.93
N SER A 847 -27.99 44.63 -8.80
CA SER A 847 -27.62 45.26 -7.54
C SER A 847 -27.22 44.26 -6.43
N LYS A 848 -27.06 42.96 -6.72
CA LYS A 848 -26.52 41.95 -5.77
C LYS A 848 -25.39 41.09 -6.34
#